data_AF-A0A1C5GX31-F1
#
_entry.id   AF-A0A1C5GX31-F1
#
_cell.length_a   1.000
_cell.length_b   1.000
_cell.length_c   1.000
_cell.angle_alpha   90.00
_cell.angle_beta   90.00
_cell.angle_gamma   90.00
#
_symmetry.space_group_name_H-M   'P 1'
#
loop_
_entity.id
_entity.type
_entity.pdbx_description
1 polymer ?
#
loop_
_entity_poly.entity_id
_entity_poly.type
_entity_poly.pdbx_seq_one_letter_code
_entity_poly.pdbx_strand_id
1 'polypeptide(L)'
;MVHGSGRATGPADGHGLDRVPATRRFDPRRHRRIAGLFDLWLAPGPGGRLVVPTAPDRPLDARAVATLVRRGGDAAQDVRILADDGARHLDLFTEVAGLLGHDVLVSPDGSDIRHATDRTAGATTPPGTDAVPLDAVPLDRVTRQPMDWLVLQPPDLATPLPGWFAVDDGLVRPRTGVVGLPLPDGLALATRADFVTRRATAHRLGASTGVVTVAVTARSGGFLVGDYSGTQAVHGGDRLAALLGDLPLYGADLRLWLTWPSDADEQARLRTQVAELAETTGATVWTPPAGGRADLVDDRRDLRAFDPAGAVAAWQAHRPRYADGASTLDATPEGLLVSRRERQRVAVAAVPTAGVGDAAAAVDGTATGDPTARPSGTGLPAPAPGSVAVASPAVDGTVTGDATAEHRTGSLRRPALVTENRRAADYGPPWLRRGQQVNAEVFEAFVLIEGDPASAVTEGVPSVELFLAAFLDPRSAPTGGDLLRVRVGPGGAIPTGVLRSHVPARFRHVLGGPDTYLLPAARLDRVRVLGALRSEGFGRLRSTVETTDEPLRIRPAPTSRSVAGLPQDVRRWPGFGTRQAYALLPTRSRGLPRGWLPLYQQRPVARPGRLLLEVRVPAGRTVDVDATHAMVSGLRLVRTRVERLHRAGVPLVLGSRSYDRIVVQRAYRAQAGGWQRITEVAPGPLPSAVAGLQSAVPDRAAGARPSAEPT
;
A
#
# COMPACT_ATOMS: atom_id res chain seq x y z
N MET A 1 9.98 -29.84 -55.45
CA MET A 1 8.54 -30.12 -55.32
C MET A 1 8.36 -31.09 -54.17
N VAL A 2 8.03 -30.58 -52.98
CA VAL A 2 7.94 -31.38 -51.74
C VAL A 2 6.71 -30.92 -50.96
N HIS A 3 5.93 -31.89 -50.50
CA HIS A 3 4.70 -31.75 -49.73
C HIS A 3 4.87 -30.93 -48.44
N GLY A 4 3.93 -30.02 -48.19
CA GLY A 4 3.79 -29.27 -46.93
C GLY A 4 2.34 -29.29 -46.44
N SER A 5 2.03 -30.24 -45.58
CA SER A 5 0.78 -30.34 -44.81
C SER A 5 0.66 -29.18 -43.82
N GLY A 6 -0.38 -28.35 -43.99
CA GLY A 6 -0.72 -27.26 -43.07
C GLY A 6 -1.22 -27.81 -41.73
N ARG A 7 -0.48 -27.54 -40.66
CA ARG A 7 -0.93 -27.68 -39.27
C ARG A 7 -1.14 -26.28 -38.71
N ALA A 8 -2.40 -25.88 -38.56
CA ALA A 8 -2.77 -24.71 -37.79
C ALA A 8 -2.54 -25.00 -36.30
N THR A 9 -1.52 -24.39 -35.71
CA THR A 9 -1.32 -24.35 -34.26
C THR A 9 -2.08 -23.16 -33.70
N GLY A 10 -3.27 -23.41 -33.17
CA GLY A 10 -4.03 -22.44 -32.37
C GLY A 10 -3.36 -22.15 -31.01
N PRO A 11 -3.71 -21.02 -30.36
CA PRO A 11 -3.07 -20.61 -29.11
C PRO A 11 -3.58 -21.46 -27.93
N ALA A 12 -2.63 -21.97 -27.15
CA ALA A 12 -2.87 -22.51 -25.82
C ALA A 12 -2.87 -21.36 -24.79
N ASP A 13 -3.88 -21.36 -23.93
CA ASP A 13 -3.89 -21.00 -22.49
C ASP A 13 -5.25 -20.40 -22.10
N GLY A 14 -6.26 -21.27 -21.98
CA GLY A 14 -7.59 -20.96 -21.44
C GLY A 14 -7.70 -21.39 -19.98
N HIS A 15 -7.87 -20.42 -19.08
CA HIS A 15 -8.46 -20.64 -17.75
C HIS A 15 -9.96 -20.40 -17.88
N GLY A 16 -10.77 -21.38 -17.49
CA GLY A 16 -12.24 -21.32 -17.56
C GLY A 16 -12.84 -22.60 -18.11
N LEU A 17 -14.07 -22.92 -17.69
CA LEU A 17 -14.84 -24.04 -18.23
C LEU A 17 -15.20 -23.75 -19.71
N ASP A 18 -14.26 -23.94 -20.63
CA ASP A 18 -14.39 -23.64 -22.07
C ASP A 18 -15.50 -24.43 -22.80
N ARG A 19 -16.21 -25.33 -22.11
CA ARG A 19 -17.39 -26.04 -22.60
C ARG A 19 -18.39 -26.30 -21.48
N VAL A 20 -19.68 -26.21 -21.81
CA VAL A 20 -20.81 -26.59 -20.94
C VAL A 20 -20.50 -27.94 -20.25
N PRO A 21 -20.47 -28.00 -18.91
CA PRO A 21 -20.09 -29.21 -18.18
C PRO A 21 -21.03 -30.38 -18.49
N ALA A 22 -20.52 -31.61 -18.43
CA ALA A 22 -21.38 -32.79 -18.41
C ALA A 22 -22.12 -32.85 -17.08
N THR A 23 -23.33 -32.29 -17.01
CA THR A 23 -24.07 -32.12 -15.76
C THR A 23 -24.86 -33.35 -15.39
N ARG A 24 -24.76 -33.78 -14.13
CA ARG A 24 -25.71 -34.72 -13.52
C ARG A 24 -26.63 -33.98 -12.54
N ARG A 25 -27.80 -34.57 -12.26
CA ARG A 25 -28.67 -34.09 -11.16
C ARG A 25 -27.86 -34.04 -9.87
N PHE A 26 -28.04 -32.97 -9.10
CA PHE A 26 -27.35 -32.79 -7.82
C PHE A 26 -27.68 -33.96 -6.88
N ASP A 27 -26.65 -34.54 -6.27
CA ASP A 27 -26.77 -35.60 -5.25
C ASP A 27 -25.89 -35.21 -4.05
N PRO A 28 -26.50 -34.82 -2.91
CA PRO A 28 -25.76 -34.34 -1.75
C PRO A 28 -24.77 -35.37 -1.18
N ARG A 29 -24.91 -36.66 -1.50
CA ARG A 29 -24.00 -37.73 -1.03
C ARG A 29 -22.70 -37.79 -1.83
N ARG A 30 -22.67 -37.23 -3.04
CA ARG A 30 -21.54 -37.29 -3.98
C ARG A 30 -20.84 -35.96 -4.17
N HIS A 31 -21.30 -34.95 -3.45
CA HIS A 31 -20.81 -33.59 -3.52
C HIS A 31 -19.49 -33.42 -2.75
N ARG A 32 -18.55 -32.69 -3.34
CA ARG A 32 -17.29 -32.30 -2.71
C ARG A 32 -17.53 -31.31 -1.56
N ARG A 33 -17.28 -31.77 -0.33
CA ARG A 33 -17.25 -30.89 0.84
C ARG A 33 -16.03 -29.96 0.79
N ILE A 34 -16.24 -28.69 1.08
CA ILE A 34 -15.19 -27.68 1.19
C ILE A 34 -14.92 -27.45 2.69
N ALA A 35 -13.66 -27.53 3.10
CA ALA A 35 -13.28 -27.27 4.49
C ALA A 35 -13.69 -25.84 4.90
N GLY A 36 -14.35 -25.71 6.05
CA GLY A 36 -14.82 -24.43 6.58
C GLY A 36 -16.15 -23.92 5.99
N LEU A 37 -16.79 -24.67 5.10
CA LEU A 37 -18.09 -24.38 4.50
C LEU A 37 -19.10 -25.49 4.83
N PHE A 38 -20.24 -25.13 5.43
CA PHE A 38 -21.33 -26.03 5.74
C PHE A 38 -22.39 -26.00 4.64
N ASP A 39 -22.65 -27.14 4.01
CA ASP A 39 -23.65 -27.26 2.96
C ASP A 39 -25.00 -27.71 3.52
N LEU A 40 -26.04 -26.88 3.34
CA LEU A 40 -27.41 -27.19 3.75
C LEU A 40 -28.32 -27.34 2.53
N TRP A 41 -28.89 -28.53 2.36
CA TRP A 41 -29.83 -28.81 1.27
C TRP A 41 -31.27 -28.46 1.65
N LEU A 42 -31.87 -27.55 0.89
CA LEU A 42 -33.27 -27.14 1.03
C LEU A 42 -34.01 -27.29 -0.29
N ALA A 43 -35.32 -27.46 -0.23
CA ALA A 43 -36.20 -27.53 -1.39
C ALA A 43 -37.43 -26.64 -1.19
N PRO A 44 -38.09 -26.19 -2.29
CA PRO A 44 -39.38 -25.53 -2.18
C PRO A 44 -40.45 -26.54 -1.75
N GLY A 45 -41.19 -26.20 -0.69
CA GLY A 45 -42.33 -26.92 -0.15
C GLY A 45 -43.65 -26.20 -0.44
N PRO A 46 -44.74 -26.58 0.27
CA PRO A 46 -46.07 -26.00 0.06
C PRO A 46 -46.07 -24.46 0.16
N GLY A 47 -46.72 -23.80 -0.79
CA GLY A 47 -46.78 -22.33 -0.87
C GLY A 47 -45.43 -21.66 -1.15
N GLY A 48 -44.44 -22.41 -1.69
CA GLY A 48 -43.12 -21.89 -2.03
C GLY A 48 -42.19 -21.68 -0.83
N ARG A 49 -42.56 -22.13 0.37
CA ARG A 49 -41.70 -22.02 1.56
C ARG A 49 -40.62 -23.09 1.56
N LEU A 50 -39.43 -22.77 2.06
CA LEU A 50 -38.32 -23.72 2.11
C LEU A 50 -38.53 -24.81 3.15
N VAL A 51 -38.18 -26.04 2.80
CA VAL A 51 -38.26 -27.23 3.65
C VAL A 51 -36.97 -28.05 3.54
N VAL A 52 -36.70 -28.88 4.55
CA VAL A 52 -35.70 -29.95 4.38
C VAL A 52 -36.36 -31.08 3.58
N PRO A 53 -35.71 -31.63 2.54
CA PRO A 53 -36.33 -32.67 1.70
C PRO A 53 -36.80 -33.93 2.45
N THR A 54 -36.17 -34.26 3.58
CA THR A 54 -36.57 -35.39 4.44
C THR A 54 -37.72 -35.07 5.40
N ALA A 55 -38.16 -33.82 5.47
CA ALA A 55 -39.27 -33.35 6.30
C ALA A 55 -40.09 -32.27 5.55
N PRO A 56 -40.76 -32.62 4.43
CA PRO A 56 -41.39 -31.66 3.52
C PRO A 56 -42.62 -30.93 4.10
N ASP A 57 -43.21 -31.45 5.18
CA ASP A 57 -44.39 -30.84 5.81
C ASP A 57 -44.04 -29.74 6.83
N ARG A 58 -42.74 -29.47 7.04
CA ARG A 58 -42.26 -28.49 8.02
C ARG A 58 -41.57 -27.31 7.33
N PRO A 59 -42.32 -26.24 6.98
CA PRO A 59 -41.72 -25.03 6.43
C PRO A 59 -40.75 -24.40 7.43
N LEU A 60 -39.66 -23.84 6.92
CA LEU A 60 -38.59 -23.25 7.70
C LEU A 60 -38.66 -21.72 7.60
N ASP A 61 -38.54 -21.07 8.74
CA ASP A 61 -38.18 -19.66 8.85
C ASP A 61 -36.65 -19.52 9.07
N ALA A 62 -36.15 -18.28 9.12
CA ALA A 62 -34.73 -18.01 9.31
C ALA A 62 -34.17 -18.63 10.60
N ARG A 63 -34.93 -18.60 11.71
CA ARG A 63 -34.51 -19.17 13.01
C ARG A 63 -34.40 -20.69 12.94
N ALA A 64 -35.33 -21.35 12.27
CA ALA A 64 -35.30 -22.78 12.06
C ALA A 64 -34.10 -23.18 11.19
N VAL A 65 -33.82 -22.45 10.11
CA VAL A 65 -32.62 -22.66 9.26
C VAL A 65 -31.34 -22.48 10.08
N ALA A 66 -31.20 -21.38 10.83
CA ALA A 66 -30.04 -21.14 11.67
C ALA A 66 -29.85 -22.24 12.74
N THR A 67 -30.95 -22.73 13.32
CA THR A 67 -30.92 -23.85 14.28
C THR A 67 -30.43 -25.15 13.63
N LEU A 68 -30.83 -25.43 12.38
CA LEU A 68 -30.35 -26.59 11.64
C LEU A 68 -28.84 -26.49 11.37
N VAL A 69 -28.36 -25.32 10.95
CA VAL A 69 -26.93 -25.06 10.74
C VAL A 69 -26.15 -25.28 12.03
N ARG A 70 -26.56 -24.69 13.16
CA ARG A 70 -25.85 -24.84 14.44
C ARG A 70 -25.82 -26.28 14.98
N ARG A 71 -26.81 -27.11 14.61
CA ARG A 71 -26.84 -28.54 15.01
C ARG A 71 -26.00 -29.42 14.10
N GLY A 72 -25.88 -29.07 12.82
CA GLY A 72 -25.22 -29.89 11.81
C GLY A 72 -23.79 -29.47 11.47
N GLY A 73 -23.45 -28.20 11.67
CA GLY A 73 -22.16 -27.59 11.32
C GLY A 73 -21.37 -27.13 12.53
N ASP A 74 -20.10 -26.78 12.28
CA ASP A 74 -19.25 -26.11 13.26
C ASP A 74 -19.63 -24.61 13.33
N ALA A 75 -19.65 -24.05 14.53
CA ALA A 75 -19.95 -22.64 14.77
C ALA A 75 -19.03 -21.69 14.00
N ALA A 76 -17.85 -22.12 13.57
CA ALA A 76 -16.93 -21.31 12.77
C ALA A 76 -17.13 -21.41 11.25
N GLN A 77 -18.15 -22.12 10.75
CA GLN A 77 -18.37 -22.36 9.32
C GLN A 77 -19.28 -21.32 8.66
N ASP A 78 -18.93 -20.91 7.43
CA ASP A 78 -19.83 -20.19 6.55
C ASP A 78 -20.81 -21.21 5.97
N VAL A 79 -21.96 -20.75 5.47
CA VAL A 79 -23.01 -21.65 5.01
C VAL A 79 -23.18 -21.52 3.52
N ARG A 80 -23.34 -22.64 2.80
CA ARG A 80 -23.85 -22.63 1.44
C ARG A 80 -25.20 -23.35 1.40
N ILE A 81 -26.22 -22.62 0.99
CA ILE A 81 -27.56 -23.16 0.80
C ILE A 81 -27.66 -23.76 -0.58
N LEU A 82 -27.77 -25.08 -0.61
CA LEU A 82 -28.01 -25.83 -1.82
C LEU A 82 -29.53 -25.83 -2.06
N ALA A 83 -30.06 -24.82 -2.73
CA ALA A 83 -31.43 -24.78 -3.20
C ALA A 83 -31.45 -24.20 -4.61
N ASP A 84 -32.31 -24.70 -5.49
CA ASP A 84 -32.57 -24.03 -6.77
C ASP A 84 -33.28 -22.69 -6.50
N ASP A 85 -33.02 -21.68 -7.34
CA ASP A 85 -33.58 -20.31 -7.19
C ASP A 85 -33.44 -19.69 -5.78
N GLY A 86 -32.29 -19.89 -5.11
CA GLY A 86 -32.07 -19.46 -3.73
C GLY A 86 -32.31 -17.97 -3.49
N ALA A 87 -32.04 -17.13 -4.49
CA ALA A 87 -32.27 -15.68 -4.43
C ALA A 87 -33.75 -15.28 -4.32
N ARG A 88 -34.71 -16.20 -4.48
CA ARG A 88 -36.12 -15.92 -4.17
C ARG A 88 -36.39 -15.76 -2.67
N HIS A 89 -35.42 -16.17 -1.83
CA HIS A 89 -35.51 -16.13 -0.38
C HIS A 89 -34.42 -15.24 0.24
N LEU A 90 -34.00 -14.17 -0.45
CA LEU A 90 -32.93 -13.28 0.02
C LEU A 90 -33.17 -12.72 1.41
N ASP A 91 -34.39 -12.24 1.73
CA ASP A 91 -34.70 -11.68 3.05
C ASP A 91 -34.50 -12.71 4.16
N LEU A 92 -34.99 -13.94 3.95
CA LEU A 92 -34.84 -15.05 4.88
C LEU A 92 -33.36 -15.39 5.09
N PHE A 93 -32.57 -15.54 4.02
CA PHE A 93 -31.17 -15.92 4.15
C PHE A 93 -30.26 -14.79 4.63
N THR A 94 -30.65 -13.54 4.40
CA THR A 94 -30.00 -12.37 5.01
C THR A 94 -30.22 -12.36 6.53
N GLU A 95 -31.44 -12.68 7.00
CA GLU A 95 -31.72 -12.87 8.42
C GLU A 95 -30.92 -14.05 9.00
N VAL A 96 -30.81 -15.17 8.26
CA VAL A 96 -29.96 -16.31 8.66
C VAL A 96 -28.49 -15.87 8.82
N ALA A 97 -27.94 -15.11 7.87
CA ALA A 97 -26.58 -14.58 7.97
C ALA A 97 -26.41 -13.72 9.25
N GLY A 98 -27.38 -12.86 9.55
CA GLY A 98 -27.43 -12.10 10.80
C GLY A 98 -27.47 -12.97 12.06
N LEU A 99 -28.33 -13.99 12.09
CA LEU A 99 -28.47 -14.91 13.22
C LEU A 99 -27.24 -15.79 13.45
N LEU A 100 -26.49 -16.11 12.39
CA LEU A 100 -25.28 -16.91 12.49
C LEU A 100 -24.02 -16.06 12.74
N GLY A 101 -24.00 -14.81 12.27
CA GLY A 101 -22.80 -13.98 12.26
C GLY A 101 -21.78 -14.39 11.19
N HIS A 102 -22.22 -15.17 10.18
CA HIS A 102 -21.37 -15.74 9.12
C HIS A 102 -21.95 -15.47 7.74
N ASP A 103 -21.09 -15.58 6.71
CA ASP A 103 -21.51 -15.43 5.32
C ASP A 103 -22.38 -16.62 4.90
N VAL A 104 -23.42 -16.35 4.12
CA VAL A 104 -24.35 -17.34 3.56
C VAL A 104 -24.32 -17.23 2.04
N LEU A 105 -23.93 -18.31 1.36
CA LEU A 105 -23.90 -18.43 -0.09
C LEU A 105 -25.22 -19.03 -0.57
N VAL A 106 -25.90 -18.35 -1.50
CA VAL A 106 -27.15 -18.82 -2.12
C VAL A 106 -27.03 -18.80 -3.64
N SER A 107 -27.79 -19.67 -4.31
CA SER A 107 -27.84 -19.68 -5.77
C SER A 107 -28.65 -18.49 -6.31
N PRO A 108 -28.33 -17.94 -7.48
CA PRO A 108 -29.12 -16.87 -8.12
C PRO A 108 -30.54 -17.29 -8.50
N ASP A 109 -31.42 -16.32 -8.77
CA ASP A 109 -32.74 -16.60 -9.36
C ASP A 109 -32.57 -17.07 -10.81
N GLY A 110 -33.44 -17.98 -11.24
CA GLY A 110 -33.36 -18.61 -12.57
C GLY A 110 -32.31 -19.71 -12.66
N SER A 111 -31.75 -20.17 -11.54
CA SER A 111 -30.65 -21.13 -11.52
C SER A 111 -31.04 -22.52 -10.99
N ASP A 112 -30.44 -23.53 -11.62
CA ASP A 112 -30.49 -24.92 -11.22
C ASP A 112 -29.12 -25.36 -10.71
N ILE A 113 -29.03 -25.85 -9.48
CA ILE A 113 -27.79 -26.43 -8.95
C ILE A 113 -27.55 -27.78 -9.61
N ARG A 114 -26.36 -27.96 -10.18
CA ARG A 114 -25.93 -29.19 -10.85
C ARG A 114 -24.54 -29.60 -10.38
N HIS A 115 -24.21 -30.87 -10.57
CA HIS A 115 -22.84 -31.36 -10.41
C HIS A 115 -21.99 -31.05 -11.64
N ALA A 116 -20.81 -30.51 -11.41
CA ALA A 116 -19.76 -30.36 -12.42
C ALA A 116 -18.48 -31.08 -11.99
N THR A 117 -17.75 -31.63 -12.96
CA THR A 117 -16.37 -32.09 -12.76
C THR A 117 -15.40 -30.95 -13.06
N ASP A 118 -14.60 -30.53 -12.08
CA ASP A 118 -13.48 -29.62 -12.32
C ASP A 118 -12.39 -30.35 -13.14
N ARG A 119 -12.23 -29.99 -14.42
CA ARG A 119 -11.17 -30.54 -15.30
C ARG A 119 -9.80 -29.88 -15.11
N THR A 120 -9.70 -28.80 -14.32
CA THR A 120 -8.41 -28.14 -14.04
C THR A 120 -7.63 -28.80 -12.90
N ALA A 121 -8.27 -29.66 -12.10
CA ALA A 121 -7.58 -30.60 -11.23
C ALA A 121 -6.94 -31.70 -12.10
N GLY A 122 -5.63 -31.62 -12.28
CA GLY A 122 -4.87 -32.33 -13.31
C GLY A 122 -5.15 -33.83 -13.45
N ALA A 123 -5.08 -34.28 -14.70
CA ALA A 123 -5.03 -35.66 -15.11
C ALA A 123 -3.77 -36.36 -14.56
N THR A 124 -3.85 -36.93 -13.35
CA THR A 124 -2.80 -37.82 -12.81
C THR A 124 -3.33 -39.05 -12.10
N THR A 125 -4.63 -39.36 -12.15
CA THR A 125 -5.16 -40.62 -11.58
C THR A 125 -5.84 -41.46 -12.69
N PRO A 126 -5.43 -42.73 -12.90
CA PRO A 126 -6.16 -43.62 -13.79
C PRO A 126 -7.58 -43.84 -13.27
N PRO A 127 -8.55 -44.22 -14.13
CA PRO A 127 -9.92 -44.44 -13.72
C PRO A 127 -10.03 -45.72 -12.87
N GLY A 128 -9.77 -45.57 -11.56
CA GLY A 128 -10.18 -46.49 -10.51
C GLY A 128 -11.54 -46.05 -9.97
N THR A 129 -12.37 -47.01 -9.57
CA THR A 129 -13.80 -46.96 -9.29
C THR A 129 -14.30 -46.03 -8.16
N ASP A 130 -13.49 -45.09 -7.66
CA ASP A 130 -13.94 -44.05 -6.74
C ASP A 130 -14.24 -42.76 -7.53
N ALA A 131 -15.53 -42.48 -7.74
CA ALA A 131 -15.97 -41.29 -8.46
C ALA A 131 -15.42 -40.02 -7.79
N VAL A 132 -14.60 -39.26 -8.52
CA VAL A 132 -14.06 -37.96 -8.09
C VAL A 132 -15.21 -37.09 -7.55
N PRO A 133 -15.10 -36.52 -6.34
CA PRO A 133 -16.14 -35.66 -5.76
C PRO A 133 -16.50 -34.51 -6.70
N LEU A 134 -17.80 -34.28 -6.89
CA LEU A 134 -18.33 -33.32 -7.86
C LEU A 134 -18.64 -31.98 -7.18
N ASP A 135 -18.33 -30.88 -7.87
CA ASP A 135 -18.61 -29.53 -7.38
C ASP A 135 -20.08 -29.17 -7.63
N ALA A 136 -20.67 -28.44 -6.69
CA ALA A 136 -22.01 -27.87 -6.83
C ALA A 136 -21.89 -26.51 -7.54
N VAL A 137 -22.53 -26.38 -8.69
CA VAL A 137 -22.48 -25.18 -9.53
C VAL A 137 -23.91 -24.71 -9.85
N PRO A 138 -24.27 -23.44 -9.60
CA PRO A 138 -25.50 -22.85 -10.09
C PRO A 138 -25.36 -22.67 -11.59
N LEU A 139 -26.29 -23.24 -12.36
CA LEU A 139 -26.35 -23.03 -13.80
C LEU A 139 -27.62 -22.27 -14.14
N ASP A 140 -27.50 -21.27 -15.00
CA ASP A 140 -28.66 -20.62 -15.59
C ASP A 140 -29.52 -21.69 -16.29
N ARG A 141 -30.80 -21.72 -15.93
CA ARG A 141 -31.72 -22.79 -16.35
C ARG A 141 -31.90 -22.85 -17.86
N VAL A 142 -31.77 -21.72 -18.56
CA VAL A 142 -32.01 -21.58 -19.99
C VAL A 142 -30.73 -21.79 -20.79
N THR A 143 -29.71 -20.99 -20.49
CA THR A 143 -28.44 -20.94 -21.21
C THR A 143 -27.46 -22.03 -20.78
N ARG A 144 -27.70 -22.67 -19.62
CA ARG A 144 -26.83 -23.68 -19.00
C ARG A 144 -25.43 -23.16 -18.68
N GLN A 145 -25.23 -21.84 -18.69
CA GLN A 145 -23.97 -21.21 -18.31
C GLN A 145 -23.84 -21.16 -16.78
N PRO A 146 -22.62 -21.28 -16.23
CA PRO A 146 -22.39 -21.07 -14.80
C PRO A 146 -22.80 -19.67 -14.34
N MET A 147 -23.39 -19.61 -13.15
CA MET A 147 -23.69 -18.36 -12.45
C MET A 147 -23.02 -18.36 -11.09
N ASP A 148 -22.48 -17.21 -10.68
CA ASP A 148 -21.84 -17.08 -9.38
C ASP A 148 -22.82 -17.14 -8.23
N TRP A 149 -22.39 -17.78 -7.14
CA TRP A 149 -23.10 -17.77 -5.87
C TRP A 149 -23.22 -16.33 -5.35
N LEU A 150 -24.40 -15.97 -4.85
CA LEU A 150 -24.59 -14.71 -4.14
C LEU A 150 -24.11 -14.88 -2.69
N VAL A 151 -23.20 -14.01 -2.26
CA VAL A 151 -22.69 -14.00 -0.88
C VAL A 151 -23.48 -13.00 -0.06
N LEU A 152 -24.30 -13.50 0.86
CA LEU A 152 -25.05 -12.70 1.82
C LEU A 152 -24.24 -12.56 3.11
N GLN A 153 -23.92 -11.33 3.48
CA GLN A 153 -23.17 -11.03 4.70
C GLN A 153 -24.16 -10.67 5.82
N PRO A 154 -23.78 -10.84 7.11
CA PRO A 154 -24.58 -10.34 8.21
C PRO A 154 -24.84 -8.82 8.03
N PRO A 155 -26.08 -8.32 8.13
CA PRO A 155 -26.43 -6.95 7.75
C PRO A 155 -25.57 -5.87 8.43
N ASP A 156 -25.33 -6.01 9.73
CA ASP A 156 -24.55 -5.05 10.52
C ASP A 156 -23.04 -5.10 10.23
N LEU A 157 -22.58 -6.10 9.48
CA LEU A 157 -21.17 -6.37 9.17
C LEU A 157 -20.91 -6.43 7.66
N ALA A 158 -21.88 -6.03 6.84
CA ALA A 158 -21.80 -6.09 5.38
C ALA A 158 -20.77 -5.08 4.84
N THR A 159 -19.89 -5.55 3.96
CA THR A 159 -18.82 -4.75 3.35
C THR A 159 -18.52 -5.20 1.92
N PRO A 160 -17.92 -4.34 1.08
CA PRO A 160 -17.41 -4.74 -0.23
C PRO A 160 -16.09 -5.53 -0.15
N LEU A 161 -15.54 -5.78 1.04
CA LEU A 161 -14.29 -6.51 1.21
C LEU A 161 -14.47 -8.01 0.93
N PRO A 162 -13.42 -8.72 0.47
CA PRO A 162 -13.51 -10.12 0.10
C PRO A 162 -13.91 -11.02 1.28
N GLY A 163 -14.69 -12.06 0.99
CA GLY A 163 -15.02 -13.14 1.93
C GLY A 163 -13.94 -14.21 2.07
N TRP A 164 -14.20 -15.19 2.93
CA TRP A 164 -13.28 -16.32 3.17
C TRP A 164 -13.07 -17.16 1.91
N PHE A 165 -14.14 -17.34 1.14
CA PHE A 165 -14.16 -18.06 -0.12
C PHE A 165 -14.12 -17.09 -1.31
N ALA A 166 -13.46 -17.50 -2.39
CA ALA A 166 -13.61 -16.90 -3.69
C ALA A 166 -14.75 -17.60 -4.43
N VAL A 167 -15.56 -16.83 -5.14
CA VAL A 167 -16.63 -17.31 -6.03
C VAL A 167 -16.28 -16.84 -7.43
N ASP A 168 -16.16 -17.77 -8.37
CA ASP A 168 -15.78 -17.51 -9.76
C ASP A 168 -16.31 -18.65 -10.64
N ASP A 169 -16.94 -18.33 -11.77
CA ASP A 169 -17.62 -19.28 -12.67
C ASP A 169 -18.55 -20.28 -11.96
N GLY A 170 -19.28 -19.83 -10.94
CA GLY A 170 -20.18 -20.65 -10.14
C GLY A 170 -19.49 -21.66 -9.21
N LEU A 171 -18.16 -21.64 -9.12
CA LEU A 171 -17.37 -22.46 -8.21
C LEU A 171 -17.05 -21.69 -6.93
N VAL A 172 -17.14 -22.37 -5.79
CA VAL A 172 -16.69 -21.85 -4.50
C VAL A 172 -15.32 -22.45 -4.19
N ARG A 173 -14.31 -21.61 -4.00
CA ARG A 173 -12.94 -22.05 -3.69
C ARG A 173 -12.44 -21.39 -2.40
N PRO A 174 -11.81 -22.14 -1.48
CA PRO A 174 -11.12 -21.52 -0.36
C PRO A 174 -9.98 -20.67 -0.92
N ARG A 175 -9.79 -19.47 -0.36
CA ARG A 175 -8.56 -18.71 -0.60
C ARG A 175 -7.37 -19.48 -0.01
N THR A 176 -6.15 -19.06 -0.34
CA THR A 176 -4.93 -19.75 0.11
C THR A 176 -3.96 -18.77 0.75
N GLY A 177 -3.12 -19.26 1.66
CA GLY A 177 -2.12 -18.44 2.36
C GLY A 177 -2.69 -17.75 3.60
N VAL A 178 -1.97 -16.73 4.08
CA VAL A 178 -2.33 -15.96 5.27
C VAL A 178 -3.63 -15.19 5.05
N VAL A 179 -4.48 -15.17 6.08
CA VAL A 179 -5.74 -14.43 6.04
C VAL A 179 -5.45 -12.95 6.23
N GLY A 180 -5.57 -12.20 5.13
CA GLY A 180 -5.31 -10.78 5.07
C GLY A 180 -6.46 -10.01 4.45
N LEU A 181 -6.92 -8.97 5.13
CA LEU A 181 -7.94 -8.04 4.68
C LEU A 181 -7.28 -6.70 4.34
N PRO A 182 -7.56 -6.12 3.15
CA PRO A 182 -6.92 -4.87 2.76
C PRO A 182 -7.41 -3.72 3.64
N LEU A 183 -6.46 -2.91 4.13
CA LEU A 183 -6.71 -1.59 4.70
C LEU A 183 -6.26 -0.52 3.70
N PRO A 184 -6.71 0.75 3.82
CA PRO A 184 -6.32 1.82 2.89
C PRO A 184 -4.81 1.91 2.65
N ASP A 185 -4.03 1.87 3.72
CA ASP A 185 -2.55 1.95 3.69
C ASP A 185 -1.89 0.75 4.39
N GLY A 186 -2.52 -0.44 4.39
CA GLY A 186 -1.95 -1.60 5.07
C GLY A 186 -2.78 -2.87 5.04
N LEU A 187 -2.71 -3.65 6.11
CA LEU A 187 -3.25 -5.01 6.16
C LEU A 187 -3.86 -5.34 7.53
N ALA A 188 -5.06 -5.86 7.55
CA ALA A 188 -5.64 -6.48 8.73
C ALA A 188 -5.46 -8.00 8.66
N LEU A 189 -4.70 -8.56 9.57
CA LEU A 189 -4.58 -10.01 9.76
C LEU A 189 -5.78 -10.51 10.55
N ALA A 190 -6.32 -11.64 10.13
CA ALA A 190 -7.45 -12.28 10.78
C ALA A 190 -7.21 -13.77 11.00
N THR A 191 -8.10 -14.38 11.76
CA THR A 191 -8.24 -15.81 11.94
C THR A 191 -9.61 -16.24 11.44
N ARG A 192 -9.89 -17.55 11.40
CA ARG A 192 -11.23 -18.01 11.05
C ARG A 192 -12.31 -17.48 12.00
N ALA A 193 -11.99 -17.40 13.29
CA ALA A 193 -12.92 -17.05 14.34
C ALA A 193 -13.35 -15.58 14.32
N ASP A 194 -12.45 -14.65 13.95
CA ASP A 194 -12.73 -13.22 13.98
C ASP A 194 -12.89 -12.59 12.59
N PHE A 195 -12.83 -13.38 11.51
CA PHE A 195 -12.79 -12.89 10.13
C PHE A 195 -13.90 -11.89 9.79
N VAL A 196 -15.16 -12.22 10.07
CA VAL A 196 -16.32 -11.40 9.69
C VAL A 196 -16.29 -10.05 10.42
N THR A 197 -16.07 -10.08 11.74
CA THR A 197 -15.93 -8.87 12.56
C THR A 197 -14.70 -8.05 12.15
N ARG A 198 -13.57 -8.71 11.85
CA ARG A 198 -12.33 -8.07 11.39
C ARG A 198 -12.52 -7.40 10.03
N ARG A 199 -13.27 -8.02 9.13
CA ARG A 199 -13.63 -7.46 7.82
C ARG A 199 -14.47 -6.19 7.96
N ALA A 200 -15.51 -6.24 8.79
CA ALA A 200 -16.34 -5.07 9.07
C ALA A 200 -15.55 -3.90 9.70
N THR A 201 -14.69 -4.20 10.68
CA THR A 201 -13.83 -3.19 11.33
C THR A 201 -12.77 -2.64 10.39
N ALA A 202 -12.15 -3.47 9.55
CA ALA A 202 -11.20 -3.06 8.52
C ALA A 202 -11.81 -2.06 7.51
N HIS A 203 -13.05 -2.31 7.08
CA HIS A 203 -13.76 -1.44 6.13
C HIS A 203 -14.06 -0.04 6.71
N ARG A 204 -14.25 0.07 8.03
CA ARG A 204 -14.54 1.35 8.69
C ARG A 204 -13.32 2.24 8.86
N LEU A 205 -12.11 1.70 8.77
CA LEU A 205 -10.87 2.48 8.89
C LEU A 205 -10.67 3.35 7.63
N GLY A 206 -10.43 4.64 7.85
CA GLY A 206 -10.08 5.62 6.82
C GLY A 206 -8.60 5.57 6.45
N ALA A 207 -8.24 6.25 5.35
CA ALA A 207 -6.83 6.44 4.98
C ALA A 207 -6.15 7.40 5.97
N SER A 208 -4.89 7.13 6.30
CA SER A 208 -4.11 7.94 7.23
C SER A 208 -2.77 8.30 6.58
N THR A 209 -2.50 9.60 6.44
CA THR A 209 -1.30 10.06 5.72
C THR A 209 -0.02 9.66 6.44
N GLY A 210 0.88 8.97 5.73
CA GLY A 210 2.24 8.70 6.20
C GLY A 210 2.38 7.55 7.19
N VAL A 211 1.33 6.76 7.43
CA VAL A 211 1.36 5.61 8.34
C VAL A 211 0.83 4.34 7.68
N VAL A 212 1.61 3.26 7.73
CA VAL A 212 1.12 1.92 7.37
C VAL A 212 0.43 1.33 8.57
N THR A 213 -0.82 0.90 8.44
CA THR A 213 -1.55 0.27 9.55
C THR A 213 -1.59 -1.25 9.40
N VAL A 214 -1.16 -1.97 10.42
CA VAL A 214 -1.32 -3.43 10.50
C VAL A 214 -2.20 -3.78 11.69
N ALA A 215 -3.38 -4.33 11.41
CA ALA A 215 -4.23 -4.89 12.46
C ALA A 215 -3.84 -6.33 12.73
N VAL A 216 -3.55 -6.65 13.99
CA VAL A 216 -3.07 -7.98 14.38
C VAL A 216 -3.49 -8.28 15.80
N THR A 217 -3.86 -9.53 16.06
CA THR A 217 -4.16 -9.98 17.42
C THR A 217 -2.87 -10.35 18.13
N ALA A 218 -2.66 -9.82 19.33
CA ALA A 218 -1.56 -10.24 20.19
C ALA A 218 -2.03 -11.36 21.13
N ARG A 219 -1.24 -12.43 21.23
CA ARG A 219 -1.53 -13.58 22.10
C ARG A 219 -0.24 -14.29 22.49
N SER A 220 -0.14 -14.76 23.74
CA SER A 220 1.00 -15.53 24.22
C SER A 220 2.34 -14.80 24.02
N GLY A 221 2.33 -13.48 24.14
CA GLY A 221 3.51 -12.62 23.93
C GLY A 221 3.98 -12.46 22.48
N GLY A 222 3.19 -12.88 21.49
CA GLY A 222 3.49 -12.71 20.06
C GLY A 222 2.27 -12.33 19.24
N PHE A 223 2.36 -12.50 17.91
CA PHE A 223 1.34 -12.08 16.95
C PHE A 223 0.60 -13.29 16.36
N LEU A 224 -0.71 -13.38 16.59
CA LEU A 224 -1.54 -14.46 16.07
C LEU A 224 -1.84 -14.24 14.58
N VAL A 225 -1.50 -15.22 13.76
CA VAL A 225 -1.72 -15.20 12.31
C VAL A 225 -2.46 -16.47 11.90
N GLY A 226 -3.58 -16.29 11.19
CA GLY A 226 -4.34 -17.39 10.59
C GLY A 226 -4.02 -17.60 9.11
N ASP A 227 -4.33 -18.79 8.61
CA ASP A 227 -4.38 -19.08 7.18
C ASP A 227 -5.80 -19.50 6.73
N TYR A 228 -6.04 -19.47 5.42
CA TYR A 228 -7.33 -19.82 4.85
C TYR A 228 -7.68 -21.32 4.93
N SER A 229 -6.75 -22.17 5.39
CA SER A 229 -7.08 -23.55 5.74
C SER A 229 -7.73 -23.67 7.12
N GLY A 230 -7.76 -22.56 7.89
CA GLY A 230 -8.30 -22.50 9.25
C GLY A 230 -7.26 -22.75 10.33
N THR A 231 -5.97 -22.93 9.97
CA THR A 231 -4.91 -23.04 10.96
C THR A 231 -4.48 -21.66 11.46
N GLN A 232 -3.90 -21.61 12.66
CA GLN A 232 -3.39 -20.39 13.25
C GLN A 232 -2.11 -20.67 14.04
N ALA A 233 -1.19 -19.70 14.03
CA ALA A 233 0.06 -19.78 14.76
C ALA A 233 0.40 -18.41 15.37
N VAL A 234 1.10 -18.45 16.52
CA VAL A 234 1.68 -17.25 17.12
C VAL A 234 3.10 -17.07 16.56
N HIS A 235 3.38 -15.88 16.06
CA HIS A 235 4.64 -15.52 15.42
C HIS A 235 5.39 -14.44 16.19
N GLY A 236 6.72 -14.51 16.14
CA GLY A 236 7.60 -13.45 16.60
C GLY A 236 7.64 -12.27 15.63
N GLY A 237 8.34 -11.21 16.02
CA GLY A 237 8.48 -9.97 15.24
C GLY A 237 9.20 -10.18 13.90
N ASP A 238 10.19 -11.07 13.85
CA ASP A 238 10.92 -11.43 12.64
C ASP A 238 10.03 -12.14 11.61
N ARG A 239 9.20 -13.07 12.06
CA ARG A 239 8.31 -13.84 11.22
C ARG A 239 7.12 -13.00 10.74
N LEU A 240 6.58 -12.15 11.61
CA LEU A 240 5.60 -11.15 11.21
C LEU A 240 6.20 -10.18 10.17
N ALA A 241 7.43 -9.70 10.37
CA ALA A 241 8.11 -8.84 9.39
C ALA A 241 8.23 -9.50 8.00
N ALA A 242 8.51 -10.81 7.96
CA ALA A 242 8.57 -11.56 6.71
C ALA A 242 7.20 -11.63 6.00
N LEU A 243 6.12 -11.82 6.76
CA LEU A 243 4.75 -11.82 6.21
C LEU A 243 4.31 -10.45 5.69
N LEU A 244 4.82 -9.38 6.30
CA LEU A 244 4.57 -8.01 5.88
C LEU A 244 5.55 -7.52 4.80
N GLY A 245 6.37 -8.41 4.22
CA GLY A 245 7.44 -8.06 3.29
C GLY A 245 6.98 -7.33 2.03
N ASP A 246 5.71 -7.46 1.65
CA ASP A 246 5.11 -6.77 0.51
C ASP A 246 4.69 -5.31 0.82
N LEU A 247 4.68 -4.92 2.11
CA LEU A 247 4.40 -3.56 2.55
C LEU A 247 5.69 -2.70 2.57
N PRO A 248 5.60 -1.40 2.24
CA PRO A 248 6.75 -0.49 2.21
C PRO A 248 7.15 -0.02 3.61
N LEU A 249 7.44 -0.95 4.52
CA LEU A 249 7.70 -0.63 5.94
C LEU A 249 9.05 0.04 6.17
N TYR A 250 9.99 -0.14 5.24
CA TYR A 250 11.37 0.27 5.45
C TYR A 250 11.53 1.81 5.54
N GLY A 251 11.88 2.31 6.72
CA GLY A 251 11.96 3.73 7.03
C GLY A 251 10.60 4.45 7.07
N ALA A 252 9.50 3.69 7.14
CA ALA A 252 8.15 4.22 7.30
C ALA A 252 7.74 4.22 8.78
N ASP A 253 6.57 4.79 9.05
CA ASP A 253 5.88 4.63 10.32
C ASP A 253 4.84 3.50 10.19
N LEU A 254 4.94 2.49 11.05
CA LEU A 254 4.03 1.34 11.11
C LEU A 254 3.18 1.45 12.38
N ARG A 255 1.88 1.62 12.25
CA ARG A 255 0.93 1.57 13.37
C ARG A 255 0.37 0.16 13.54
N LEU A 256 0.55 -0.41 14.73
CA LEU A 256 -0.09 -1.67 15.10
C LEU A 256 -1.46 -1.40 15.73
N TRP A 257 -2.50 -1.86 15.05
CA TRP A 257 -3.84 -1.92 15.62
C TRP A 257 -3.99 -3.25 16.37
N LEU A 258 -3.70 -3.21 17.67
CA LEU A 258 -3.74 -4.35 18.56
C LEU A 258 -4.27 -3.98 19.94
N THR A 259 -4.66 -5.00 20.69
CA THR A 259 -4.88 -4.95 22.13
C THR A 259 -3.72 -5.68 22.80
N TRP A 260 -3.04 -5.05 23.74
CA TRP A 260 -1.98 -5.73 24.50
C TRP A 260 -2.56 -6.81 25.41
N PRO A 261 -1.84 -7.92 25.64
CA PRO A 261 -2.19 -8.87 26.68
C PRO A 261 -2.29 -8.20 28.05
N SER A 262 -3.19 -8.68 28.91
CA SER A 262 -3.30 -8.20 30.30
C SER A 262 -2.18 -8.73 31.20
N ASP A 263 -1.62 -9.90 30.88
CA ASP A 263 -0.53 -10.52 31.63
C ASP A 263 0.81 -9.79 31.43
N ALA A 264 1.53 -9.52 32.54
CA ALA A 264 2.75 -8.72 32.52
C ALA A 264 3.92 -9.42 31.80
N ASP A 265 4.03 -10.75 31.92
CA ASP A 265 5.09 -11.51 31.26
C ASP A 265 4.84 -11.58 29.75
N GLU A 266 3.58 -11.75 29.34
CA GLU A 266 3.18 -11.64 27.93
C GLU A 266 3.43 -10.25 27.37
N GLN A 267 3.17 -9.18 28.13
CA GLN A 267 3.52 -7.82 27.73
C GLN A 267 5.03 -7.64 27.56
N ALA A 268 5.84 -8.19 28.47
CA ALA A 268 7.30 -8.12 28.36
C ALA A 268 7.79 -8.83 27.10
N ARG A 269 7.29 -10.05 26.83
CA ARG A 269 7.60 -10.81 25.61
C ARG A 269 7.17 -10.06 24.36
N LEU A 270 5.94 -9.56 24.31
CA LEU A 270 5.42 -8.84 23.16
C LEU A 270 6.21 -7.55 22.89
N ARG A 271 6.66 -6.84 23.94
CA ARG A 271 7.53 -5.66 23.79
C ARG A 271 8.84 -6.02 23.08
N THR A 272 9.45 -7.14 23.44
CA THR A 272 10.64 -7.64 22.73
C THR A 272 10.32 -7.94 21.27
N GLN A 273 9.18 -8.58 20.99
CA GLN A 273 8.77 -8.92 19.62
C GLN A 273 8.43 -7.67 18.77
N VAL A 274 7.83 -6.64 19.36
CA VAL A 274 7.57 -5.34 18.70
C VAL A 274 8.89 -4.64 18.38
N ALA A 275 9.86 -4.64 19.29
CA ALA A 275 11.18 -4.10 19.03
C ALA A 275 11.90 -4.86 17.90
N GLU A 276 11.83 -6.20 17.89
CA GLU A 276 12.38 -7.03 16.82
C GLU A 276 11.69 -6.79 15.47
N LEU A 277 10.37 -6.57 15.47
CA LEU A 277 9.62 -6.17 14.28
C LEU A 277 10.13 -4.82 13.75
N ALA A 278 10.34 -3.82 14.62
CA ALA A 278 10.90 -2.53 14.23
C ALA A 278 12.31 -2.69 13.60
N GLU A 279 13.19 -3.47 14.23
CA GLU A 279 14.54 -3.76 13.72
C GLU A 279 14.55 -4.54 12.40
N THR A 280 13.57 -5.42 12.19
CA THR A 280 13.51 -6.27 10.99
C THR A 280 12.86 -5.59 9.80
N THR A 281 11.83 -4.78 10.06
CA THR A 281 11.16 -3.99 9.02
C THR A 281 11.89 -2.69 8.72
N GLY A 282 12.69 -2.18 9.67
CA GLY A 282 13.28 -0.84 9.60
C GLY A 282 12.25 0.29 9.74
N ALA A 283 11.02 -0.02 10.19
CA ALA A 283 9.96 0.94 10.46
C ALA A 283 10.03 1.45 11.89
N THR A 284 9.59 2.69 12.14
CA THR A 284 9.20 3.06 13.51
C THR A 284 7.84 2.43 13.80
N VAL A 285 7.77 1.53 14.77
CA VAL A 285 6.55 0.81 15.10
C VAL A 285 5.82 1.53 16.23
N TRP A 286 4.58 1.92 16.01
CA TRP A 286 3.71 2.59 16.96
C TRP A 286 2.72 1.61 17.55
N THR A 287 2.68 1.53 18.88
CA THR A 287 1.71 0.71 19.62
C THR A 287 0.94 1.57 20.62
N PRO A 288 -0.26 1.16 21.05
CA PRO A 288 -0.81 1.68 22.30
C PRO A 288 0.14 1.36 23.48
N PRO A 289 -0.03 2.00 24.64
CA PRO A 289 0.72 1.65 25.85
C PRO A 289 0.60 0.16 26.21
N ALA A 290 1.66 -0.41 26.80
CA ALA A 290 1.62 -1.79 27.27
C ALA A 290 0.44 -2.03 28.22
N GLY A 291 -0.31 -3.11 27.99
CA GLY A 291 -1.58 -3.44 28.66
C GLY A 291 -2.80 -2.64 28.17
N GLY A 292 -2.59 -1.64 27.31
CA GLY A 292 -3.63 -0.84 26.67
C GLY A 292 -4.09 -1.39 25.33
N ARG A 293 -4.83 -0.58 24.57
CA ARG A 293 -5.41 -0.99 23.26
C ARG A 293 -5.56 0.16 22.29
N ALA A 294 -5.74 -0.17 21.02
CA ALA A 294 -6.11 0.78 19.99
C ALA A 294 -7.52 0.48 19.47
N ASP A 295 -8.42 1.45 19.56
CA ASP A 295 -9.80 1.32 19.08
C ASP A 295 -10.10 2.32 17.98
N LEU A 296 -11.03 1.96 17.09
CA LEU A 296 -11.54 2.84 16.05
C LEU A 296 -12.47 3.89 16.67
N VAL A 297 -12.28 5.16 16.31
CA VAL A 297 -13.18 6.25 16.66
C VAL A 297 -14.07 6.55 15.45
N ASP A 298 -15.36 6.20 15.55
CA ASP A 298 -16.29 6.17 14.41
C ASP A 298 -16.51 7.55 13.75
N ASP A 299 -16.39 8.65 14.49
CA ASP A 299 -16.53 10.03 13.98
C ASP A 299 -15.38 10.45 13.05
N ARG A 300 -14.18 9.86 13.24
CA ARG A 300 -12.97 10.19 12.49
C ARG A 300 -12.49 9.09 11.55
N ARG A 301 -13.05 7.89 11.66
CA ARG A 301 -12.57 6.68 10.95
C ARG A 301 -11.07 6.46 11.16
N ASP A 302 -10.57 6.75 12.36
CA ASP A 302 -9.15 6.64 12.71
C ASP A 302 -8.97 5.95 14.06
N LEU A 303 -7.74 5.55 14.39
CA LEU A 303 -7.42 4.79 15.60
C LEU A 303 -6.95 5.70 16.74
N ARG A 304 -7.52 5.46 17.93
CA ARG A 304 -7.10 6.08 19.17
C ARG A 304 -6.47 5.06 20.11
N ALA A 305 -5.35 5.43 20.74
CA ALA A 305 -4.70 4.63 21.77
C ALA A 305 -5.28 4.92 23.16
N PHE A 306 -5.46 3.85 23.92
CA PHE A 306 -5.92 3.85 25.30
C PHE A 306 -4.92 3.09 26.18
N ASP A 307 -4.77 3.52 27.41
CA ASP A 307 -3.96 2.85 28.43
C ASP A 307 -4.69 1.64 29.06
N PRO A 308 -4.06 0.89 29.99
CA PRO A 308 -4.71 -0.24 30.66
C PRO A 308 -5.95 0.14 31.48
N ALA A 309 -6.06 1.39 31.95
CA ALA A 309 -7.22 1.87 32.68
C ALA A 309 -8.37 2.30 31.75
N GLY A 310 -8.14 2.27 30.42
CA GLY A 310 -9.10 2.72 29.41
C GLY A 310 -9.12 4.23 29.21
N ALA A 311 -8.18 4.97 29.80
CA ALA A 311 -8.03 6.39 29.55
C ALA A 311 -7.27 6.62 28.23
N VAL A 312 -7.56 7.75 27.57
CA VAL A 312 -6.88 8.13 26.33
C VAL A 312 -5.40 8.38 26.63
N ALA A 313 -4.53 7.81 25.80
CA ALA A 313 -3.09 7.89 26.01
C ALA A 313 -2.31 8.02 24.71
N ALA A 314 -1.14 8.65 24.77
CA ALA A 314 -0.26 8.80 23.62
C ALA A 314 0.26 7.43 23.13
N TRP A 315 0.38 7.30 21.81
CA TRP A 315 1.03 6.16 21.18
C TRP A 315 2.52 6.07 21.57
N GLN A 316 3.02 4.85 21.68
CA GLN A 316 4.41 4.55 22.01
C GLN A 316 5.19 4.16 20.76
N ALA A 317 6.32 4.81 20.52
CA ALA A 317 7.21 4.52 19.40
C ALA A 317 8.31 3.52 19.79
N HIS A 318 8.43 2.45 19.00
CA HIS A 318 9.52 1.49 19.03
C HIS A 318 10.37 1.70 17.79
N ARG A 319 11.54 2.29 17.98
CA ARG A 319 12.39 2.75 16.87
C ARG A 319 13.53 1.76 16.65
N PRO A 320 13.85 1.43 15.38
CA PRO A 320 15.04 0.65 15.09
C PRO A 320 16.28 1.51 15.38
N ARG A 321 17.37 0.85 15.78
CA ARG A 321 18.64 1.50 16.15
C ARG A 321 19.20 2.42 15.05
N TYR A 322 18.88 2.15 13.79
CA TYR A 322 19.39 2.85 12.61
C TYR A 322 18.38 3.81 11.98
N ALA A 323 17.31 4.17 12.69
CA ALA A 323 16.38 5.20 12.22
C ALA A 323 17.08 6.58 12.16
N ASP A 324 17.34 7.08 10.95
CA ASP A 324 17.83 8.45 10.75
C ASP A 324 16.69 9.47 10.89
N GLY A 325 16.87 10.44 11.79
CA GLY A 325 15.96 11.58 11.95
C GLY A 325 14.78 11.32 12.88
N ALA A 326 14.03 12.38 13.18
CA ALA A 326 12.85 12.28 14.00
C ALA A 326 11.67 11.69 13.20
N SER A 327 10.64 11.20 13.89
CA SER A 327 9.57 10.41 13.25
C SER A 327 8.81 11.31 12.30
N THR A 328 8.23 10.76 11.24
CA THR A 328 7.35 11.59 10.39
C THR A 328 6.01 11.87 11.07
N LEU A 329 5.67 11.08 12.09
CA LEU A 329 4.49 11.21 12.94
C LEU A 329 4.83 11.72 14.35
N ASP A 330 3.87 12.40 14.96
CA ASP A 330 3.82 12.69 16.39
C ASP A 330 2.62 12.00 17.05
N ALA A 331 2.85 11.45 18.24
CA ALA A 331 1.78 11.03 19.12
C ALA A 331 1.20 12.25 19.86
N THR A 332 -0.13 12.39 19.81
CA THR A 332 -0.83 13.45 20.54
C THR A 332 -1.32 12.95 21.91
N PRO A 333 -1.52 13.84 22.90
CA PRO A 333 -2.14 13.48 24.18
C PRO A 333 -3.54 12.88 24.03
N GLU A 334 -4.25 13.22 22.96
CA GLU A 334 -5.58 12.69 22.61
C GLU A 334 -5.52 11.29 21.98
N GLY A 335 -4.35 10.64 22.03
CA GLY A 335 -4.13 9.28 21.58
C GLY A 335 -4.21 9.09 20.08
N LEU A 336 -3.92 10.13 19.29
CA LEU A 336 -3.86 10.06 17.82
C LEU A 336 -2.42 10.08 17.34
N LEU A 337 -2.19 9.57 16.12
CA LEU A 337 -0.96 9.79 15.38
C LEU A 337 -1.24 10.83 14.30
N VAL A 338 -0.52 11.94 14.34
CA VAL A 338 -0.65 13.03 13.36
C VAL A 338 0.67 13.23 12.64
N SER A 339 0.61 13.63 11.37
CA SER A 339 1.82 13.94 10.62
C SER A 339 2.49 15.19 11.21
N ARG A 340 3.81 15.16 11.41
CA ARG A 340 4.55 16.35 11.89
C ARG A 340 4.43 17.55 10.96
N ARG A 341 4.20 17.31 9.67
CA ARG A 341 3.93 18.36 8.68
C ARG A 341 2.59 19.07 8.92
N GLU A 342 1.63 18.40 9.56
CA GLU A 342 0.34 18.98 9.93
C GLU A 342 0.44 19.81 11.23
N ARG A 343 1.27 19.38 12.20
CA ARG A 343 1.42 20.05 13.51
C ARG A 343 2.21 21.36 13.46
N GLN A 344 3.16 21.52 12.54
CA GLN A 344 3.88 22.79 12.33
C GLN A 344 2.97 23.95 11.87
N ARG A 345 1.67 23.70 11.60
CA ARG A 345 0.68 24.73 11.29
C ARG A 345 -0.06 25.28 12.52
N VAL A 346 0.20 24.79 13.74
CA VAL A 346 -0.47 25.30 14.96
C VAL A 346 0.55 25.78 15.98
N ALA A 347 0.99 27.03 15.80
CA ALA A 347 1.52 27.88 16.85
C ALA A 347 1.16 29.33 16.52
N VAL A 348 -0.07 29.75 16.87
CA VAL A 348 -0.38 31.18 16.97
C VAL A 348 0.11 31.62 18.35
N ALA A 349 1.35 32.08 18.42
CA ALA A 349 1.75 32.96 19.51
C ALA A 349 1.05 34.30 19.25
N ALA A 350 0.02 34.60 20.03
CA ALA A 350 -0.55 35.94 20.07
C ALA A 350 0.54 36.88 20.57
N VAL A 351 1.09 37.69 19.66
CA VAL A 351 1.92 38.84 20.04
C VAL A 351 0.95 39.86 20.64
N PRO A 352 1.16 40.31 21.90
CA PRO A 352 0.36 41.39 22.44
C PRO A 352 0.69 42.66 21.64
N THR A 353 -0.28 43.15 20.88
CA THR A 353 -0.21 44.49 20.30
C THR A 353 -0.25 45.49 21.44
N ALA A 354 0.93 46.00 21.81
CA ALA A 354 1.05 47.20 22.61
C ALA A 354 0.28 48.32 21.91
N GLY A 355 -0.73 48.84 22.60
CA GLY A 355 -1.49 49.99 22.14
C GLY A 355 -0.60 51.21 22.01
N VAL A 356 -0.69 51.87 20.86
CA VAL A 356 -0.47 53.31 20.77
C VAL A 356 -1.82 53.92 21.12
N GLY A 357 -1.83 54.71 22.17
CA GLY A 357 -3.04 55.24 22.77
C GLY A 357 -3.69 56.30 21.91
N ASP A 358 -4.98 56.50 22.15
CA ASP A 358 -5.42 57.84 22.46
C ASP A 358 -6.51 57.78 23.54
N ALA A 359 -6.30 58.59 24.56
CA ALA A 359 -7.13 58.67 25.75
C ALA A 359 -8.12 59.83 25.58
N ALA A 360 -9.40 59.55 25.75
CA ALA A 360 -10.34 60.55 26.25
C ALA A 360 -11.51 59.85 26.93
N ALA A 361 -11.48 59.88 28.26
CA ALA A 361 -12.58 59.53 29.12
C ALA A 361 -13.69 60.59 29.05
N ALA A 362 -14.94 60.15 29.08
CA ALA A 362 -16.01 60.89 29.75
C ALA A 362 -17.10 59.89 30.14
N VAL A 363 -17.15 59.64 31.44
CA VAL A 363 -18.27 59.06 32.17
C VAL A 363 -19.36 60.12 32.18
N ASP A 364 -20.58 59.78 31.75
CA ASP A 364 -21.77 60.23 32.45
C ASP A 364 -22.95 59.32 32.13
N GLY A 365 -23.57 58.84 33.20
CA GLY A 365 -24.82 58.11 33.15
C GLY A 365 -25.99 59.02 33.47
N THR A 366 -27.12 58.79 32.82
CA THR A 366 -28.50 58.97 33.32
C THR A 366 -29.42 58.69 32.14
N ALA A 367 -30.14 57.57 32.16
CA ALA A 367 -31.49 57.46 32.71
C ALA A 367 -32.58 57.70 31.64
N THR A 368 -33.51 56.73 31.62
CA THR A 368 -34.96 56.88 31.45
C THR A 368 -35.53 56.39 30.11
N GLY A 369 -36.43 55.39 30.20
CA GLY A 369 -37.56 55.25 29.28
C GLY A 369 -37.67 53.94 28.51
N ASP A 370 -37.98 52.84 29.19
CA ASP A 370 -39.06 51.93 28.73
C ASP A 370 -40.39 52.66 29.05
N PRO A 371 -41.56 52.49 28.39
CA PRO A 371 -41.99 51.31 27.64
C PRO A 371 -42.82 51.57 26.36
N THR A 372 -43.07 50.53 25.56
CA THR A 372 -44.42 50.04 25.16
C THR A 372 -44.50 49.40 23.77
N ALA A 373 -45.24 48.30 23.78
CA ALA A 373 -46.09 47.78 22.70
C ALA A 373 -45.46 46.98 21.55
N ARG A 374 -45.72 45.68 21.68
CA ARG A 374 -45.63 44.57 20.72
C ARG A 374 -46.84 44.60 19.73
N PRO A 375 -47.01 43.61 18.84
CA PRO A 375 -47.00 43.74 17.38
C PRO A 375 -48.40 43.54 16.74
N SER A 376 -48.48 43.55 15.40
CA SER A 376 -49.23 42.60 14.53
C SER A 376 -49.81 43.27 13.28
N GLY A 377 -49.86 42.53 12.17
CA GLY A 377 -50.69 42.86 11.00
C GLY A 377 -50.00 42.64 9.66
N THR A 378 -49.70 41.40 9.24
CA THR A 378 -50.40 40.67 8.15
C THR A 378 -50.82 41.48 6.92
N GLY A 379 -50.27 41.10 5.75
CA GLY A 379 -50.79 41.52 4.44
C GLY A 379 -49.91 41.04 3.27
N LEU A 380 -50.10 39.80 2.84
CA LEU A 380 -49.81 39.34 1.46
C LEU A 380 -51.04 39.68 0.58
N PRO A 381 -50.89 39.96 -0.73
CA PRO A 381 -50.70 38.87 -1.70
C PRO A 381 -49.80 39.19 -2.92
N ALA A 382 -49.37 38.12 -3.60
CA ALA A 382 -48.71 38.09 -4.91
C ALA A 382 -49.73 38.28 -6.07
N PRO A 383 -49.36 38.50 -7.37
CA PRO A 383 -48.64 37.51 -8.20
C PRO A 383 -47.61 38.08 -9.23
N ALA A 384 -46.84 37.17 -9.84
CA ALA A 384 -45.86 37.33 -10.94
C ALA A 384 -46.55 37.63 -12.31
N PRO A 385 -45.91 37.57 -13.52
CA PRO A 385 -44.51 37.34 -13.92
C PRO A 385 -44.00 38.27 -15.07
N GLY A 386 -42.73 38.15 -15.49
CA GLY A 386 -42.23 38.85 -16.70
C GLY A 386 -40.79 38.53 -17.07
N SER A 387 -40.62 37.58 -17.98
CA SER A 387 -39.38 37.25 -18.69
C SER A 387 -39.16 38.24 -19.83
N VAL A 388 -37.97 38.83 -20.00
CA VAL A 388 -37.29 38.97 -21.30
C VAL A 388 -35.78 39.20 -21.11
N ALA A 389 -34.97 38.46 -21.87
CA ALA A 389 -33.57 38.73 -22.14
C ALA A 389 -33.39 39.97 -23.05
N VAL A 390 -32.18 40.55 -23.13
CA VAL A 390 -31.44 40.86 -24.38
C VAL A 390 -30.19 41.72 -24.09
N ALA A 391 -29.07 41.20 -24.64
CA ALA A 391 -27.87 41.84 -25.22
C ALA A 391 -27.00 42.84 -24.44
N SER A 392 -25.71 42.49 -24.44
CA SER A 392 -24.54 43.34 -24.31
C SER A 392 -24.50 44.51 -25.30
N PRO A 393 -23.66 45.51 -25.01
CA PRO A 393 -22.77 46.06 -26.02
C PRO A 393 -21.30 45.87 -25.62
N ALA A 394 -20.49 45.52 -26.61
CA ALA A 394 -19.04 45.62 -26.57
C ALA A 394 -18.62 47.05 -26.91
N VAL A 395 -17.63 47.59 -26.19
CA VAL A 395 -16.73 48.65 -26.70
C VAL A 395 -15.34 48.41 -26.10
N ASP A 396 -14.35 48.45 -26.99
CA ASP A 396 -12.90 48.41 -26.77
C ASP A 396 -12.38 49.42 -25.73
N GLY A 397 -11.29 49.05 -25.05
CA GLY A 397 -10.57 49.93 -24.14
C GLY A 397 -9.34 49.27 -23.49
N THR A 398 -8.26 49.25 -24.25
CA THR A 398 -6.82 49.13 -23.95
C THR A 398 -6.36 48.99 -22.48
N VAL A 399 -5.54 47.95 -22.29
CA VAL A 399 -4.68 47.51 -21.18
C VAL A 399 -3.94 48.62 -20.40
N THR A 400 -3.99 48.53 -19.06
CA THR A 400 -2.83 48.73 -18.15
C THR A 400 -3.01 48.01 -16.81
N GLY A 401 -2.15 47.02 -16.55
CA GLY A 401 -1.58 46.59 -15.25
C GLY A 401 -2.48 46.31 -14.03
N ASP A 402 -2.73 45.04 -13.70
CA ASP A 402 -1.93 44.27 -12.72
C ASP A 402 -2.50 42.82 -12.66
N ALA A 403 -1.77 41.86 -13.22
CA ALA A 403 -2.28 40.52 -13.50
C ALA A 403 -1.99 39.55 -12.34
N THR A 404 -2.77 39.61 -11.26
CA THR A 404 -2.96 38.48 -10.34
C THR A 404 -4.13 37.62 -10.83
N ALA A 405 -3.92 36.91 -11.95
CA ALA A 405 -4.91 35.98 -12.47
C ALA A 405 -5.00 34.74 -11.57
N GLU A 406 -5.92 34.75 -10.61
CA GLU A 406 -6.40 33.54 -9.91
C GLU A 406 -6.96 32.56 -10.96
N HIS A 407 -6.13 31.63 -11.43
CA HIS A 407 -6.58 30.57 -12.31
C HIS A 407 -7.43 29.55 -11.53
N ARG A 408 -8.76 29.60 -11.73
CA ARG A 408 -9.65 28.51 -11.34
C ARG A 408 -9.41 27.30 -12.25
N THR A 409 -8.37 26.53 -11.97
CA THR A 409 -8.03 25.31 -12.73
C THR A 409 -9.10 24.25 -12.47
N GLY A 410 -9.97 24.01 -13.45
CA GLY A 410 -10.98 22.95 -13.43
C GLY A 410 -10.42 21.58 -13.83
N SER A 411 -11.22 20.52 -13.63
CA SER A 411 -10.89 19.16 -14.06
C SER A 411 -10.63 19.10 -15.57
N LEU A 412 -9.52 18.48 -15.98
CA LEU A 412 -9.15 18.32 -17.39
C LEU A 412 -9.88 17.14 -18.05
N ARG A 413 -10.14 17.25 -19.36
CA ARG A 413 -10.82 16.21 -20.15
C ARG A 413 -10.02 14.91 -20.17
N ARG A 414 -10.69 13.78 -19.93
CA ARG A 414 -10.10 12.43 -20.07
C ARG A 414 -9.76 12.11 -21.54
N PRO A 415 -8.53 11.67 -21.84
CA PRO A 415 -8.14 11.25 -23.18
C PRO A 415 -8.78 9.91 -23.59
N ALA A 416 -9.04 9.73 -24.88
CA ALA A 416 -9.32 8.41 -25.46
C ALA A 416 -8.16 7.43 -25.25
N LEU A 417 -8.44 6.13 -25.16
CA LEU A 417 -7.45 5.09 -24.88
C LEU A 417 -7.29 4.13 -26.07
N VAL A 418 -6.05 3.69 -26.30
CA VAL A 418 -5.71 2.66 -27.28
C VAL A 418 -4.89 1.56 -26.61
N THR A 419 -5.12 0.30 -27.02
CA THR A 419 -4.28 -0.82 -26.55
C THR A 419 -2.95 -0.77 -27.28
N GLU A 420 -1.86 -0.86 -26.53
CA GLU A 420 -0.53 -0.84 -27.11
C GLU A 420 -0.23 -2.12 -27.93
N ASN A 421 0.11 -1.95 -29.20
CA ASN A 421 0.62 -3.03 -30.06
C ASN A 421 2.12 -3.23 -29.78
N ARG A 422 2.52 -4.48 -29.45
CA ARG A 422 3.89 -4.94 -29.13
C ARG A 422 5.05 -4.05 -29.64
N ARG A 423 5.69 -3.29 -28.74
CA ARG A 423 7.14 -2.91 -28.65
C ARG A 423 7.28 -1.77 -27.60
N ALA A 424 7.85 -1.98 -26.42
CA ALA A 424 9.29 -2.06 -26.17
C ALA A 424 9.63 -2.96 -24.96
N ALA A 425 10.91 -3.32 -24.79
CA ALA A 425 11.32 -4.32 -23.81
C ALA A 425 11.17 -3.86 -22.35
N ASP A 426 11.19 -2.56 -22.07
CA ASP A 426 11.32 -2.04 -20.71
C ASP A 426 10.42 -0.81 -20.50
N TYR A 427 9.41 -0.89 -19.63
CA TYR A 427 8.55 0.25 -19.28
C TYR A 427 9.17 1.17 -18.21
N GLY A 428 10.38 0.88 -17.75
CA GLY A 428 10.95 1.47 -16.54
C GLY A 428 10.75 0.54 -15.34
N PRO A 429 9.59 0.56 -14.67
CA PRO A 429 9.37 -0.29 -13.50
C PRO A 429 9.29 -1.78 -13.88
N PRO A 430 9.98 -2.68 -13.16
CA PRO A 430 10.05 -4.10 -13.51
C PRO A 430 8.73 -4.86 -13.35
N TRP A 431 7.77 -4.30 -12.60
CA TRP A 431 6.45 -4.87 -12.36
C TRP A 431 5.43 -4.49 -13.45
N LEU A 432 5.74 -3.52 -14.31
CA LEU A 432 4.84 -3.04 -15.35
C LEU A 432 4.96 -3.91 -16.61
N ARG A 433 3.92 -4.72 -16.85
CA ARG A 433 3.83 -5.69 -17.96
C ARG A 433 3.50 -5.01 -19.30
N ARG A 434 3.80 -5.70 -20.40
CA ARG A 434 3.45 -5.29 -21.78
C ARG A 434 1.95 -5.29 -22.04
N GLY A 435 1.53 -4.53 -23.06
CA GLY A 435 0.15 -4.53 -23.57
C GLY A 435 -0.82 -3.70 -22.73
N GLN A 436 -0.32 -2.62 -22.12
CA GLN A 436 -1.15 -1.66 -21.37
C GLN A 436 -2.06 -0.87 -22.32
N GLN A 437 -3.14 -0.32 -21.78
CA GLN A 437 -3.89 0.74 -22.44
C GLN A 437 -3.17 2.07 -22.19
N VAL A 438 -3.03 2.87 -23.24
CA VAL A 438 -2.34 4.16 -23.17
C VAL A 438 -3.20 5.25 -23.80
N ASN A 439 -2.92 6.52 -23.49
CA ASN A 439 -3.61 7.65 -24.10
C ASN A 439 -3.40 7.67 -25.63
N ALA A 440 -4.48 7.84 -26.40
CA ALA A 440 -4.45 7.92 -27.86
C ALA A 440 -4.21 9.34 -28.37
N GLU A 441 -4.56 10.35 -27.56
CA GLU A 441 -4.47 11.76 -27.89
C GLU A 441 -3.57 12.53 -26.91
N VAL A 442 -3.20 13.75 -27.31
CA VAL A 442 -2.47 14.68 -26.45
C VAL A 442 -3.42 15.18 -25.35
N PHE A 443 -2.97 15.18 -24.10
CA PHE A 443 -3.72 15.78 -23.00
C PHE A 443 -2.76 16.41 -21.99
N GLU A 444 -3.31 17.17 -21.04
CA GLU A 444 -2.55 17.77 -19.96
C GLU A 444 -2.84 17.08 -18.63
N ALA A 445 -1.85 17.09 -17.74
CA ALA A 445 -1.96 16.53 -16.41
C ALA A 445 -1.06 17.29 -15.42
N PHE A 446 -1.21 16.98 -14.14
CA PHE A 446 -0.46 17.57 -13.04
C PHE A 446 0.40 16.51 -12.36
N VAL A 447 1.69 16.77 -12.19
CA VAL A 447 2.64 15.88 -11.50
C VAL A 447 3.07 16.51 -10.19
N LEU A 448 2.97 15.77 -9.08
CA LEU A 448 3.39 16.25 -7.76
C LEU A 448 4.91 16.41 -7.68
N ILE A 449 5.36 17.49 -7.06
CA ILE A 449 6.77 17.80 -6.81
C ILE A 449 7.04 17.81 -5.30
N GLU A 450 8.12 17.11 -4.90
CA GLU A 450 8.72 17.29 -3.58
C GLU A 450 9.98 18.18 -3.71
N GLY A 451 9.89 19.43 -3.25
CA GLY A 451 11.00 20.39 -3.27
C GLY A 451 10.77 21.58 -4.21
N ASP A 452 11.85 22.26 -4.58
CA ASP A 452 11.79 23.49 -5.39
C ASP A 452 11.34 23.22 -6.84
N PRO A 453 10.27 23.87 -7.33
CA PRO A 453 9.77 23.65 -8.70
C PRO A 453 10.77 24.02 -9.81
N ALA A 454 11.58 25.06 -9.62
CA ALA A 454 12.57 25.47 -10.62
C ALA A 454 13.67 24.39 -10.78
N SER A 455 14.10 23.82 -9.65
CA SER A 455 15.00 22.66 -9.63
C SER A 455 14.35 21.42 -10.26
N ALA A 456 13.06 21.17 -10.05
CA ALA A 456 12.37 20.02 -10.66
C ALA A 456 12.30 20.12 -12.19
N VAL A 457 12.09 21.34 -12.74
CA VAL A 457 12.09 21.60 -14.18
C VAL A 457 13.48 21.35 -14.79
N THR A 458 14.53 21.88 -14.17
CA THR A 458 15.89 21.87 -14.72
C THR A 458 16.66 20.57 -14.42
N GLU A 459 16.58 20.09 -13.18
CA GLU A 459 17.30 18.90 -12.70
C GLU A 459 16.51 17.60 -12.88
N GLY A 460 15.18 17.68 -12.98
CA GLY A 460 14.26 16.55 -12.98
C GLY A 460 13.55 16.35 -11.64
N VAL A 461 12.36 15.76 -11.69
CA VAL A 461 11.50 15.51 -10.53
C VAL A 461 12.19 14.54 -9.57
N PRO A 462 12.39 14.91 -8.29
CA PRO A 462 12.91 14.01 -7.28
C PRO A 462 11.98 12.81 -7.11
N SER A 463 12.41 11.62 -7.55
CA SER A 463 11.67 10.39 -7.36
C SER A 463 12.63 9.21 -7.32
N VAL A 464 12.43 8.32 -6.34
CA VAL A 464 13.17 7.06 -6.26
C VAL A 464 12.55 5.98 -7.14
N GLU A 465 11.36 6.20 -7.69
CA GLU A 465 10.66 5.25 -8.54
C GLU A 465 10.93 5.51 -10.03
N LEU A 466 10.88 4.45 -10.85
CA LEU A 466 11.05 4.55 -12.30
C LEU A 466 9.75 4.97 -13.03
N PHE A 467 8.89 5.71 -12.35
CA PHE A 467 7.67 6.31 -12.89
C PHE A 467 7.27 7.53 -12.07
N LEU A 468 6.34 8.32 -12.61
CA LEU A 468 5.68 9.43 -11.92
C LEU A 468 4.16 9.23 -11.97
N ALA A 469 3.45 9.70 -10.93
CA ALA A 469 2.00 9.78 -10.95
C ALA A 469 1.56 11.16 -11.45
N ALA A 470 0.58 11.16 -12.35
CA ALA A 470 -0.01 12.36 -12.93
C ALA A 470 -1.52 12.37 -12.67
N PHE A 471 -2.08 13.54 -12.40
CA PHE A 471 -3.48 13.74 -12.02
C PHE A 471 -4.17 14.63 -13.07
N LEU A 472 -5.40 14.32 -13.46
CA LEU A 472 -6.18 15.20 -14.36
C LEU A 472 -6.77 16.41 -13.62
N ASP A 473 -7.11 16.24 -12.35
CA ASP A 473 -7.56 17.31 -11.47
C ASP A 473 -6.45 17.59 -10.45
N PRO A 474 -5.96 18.84 -10.33
CA PRO A 474 -4.94 19.16 -9.34
C PRO A 474 -5.41 18.94 -7.89
N ARG A 475 -6.74 18.91 -7.64
CA ARG A 475 -7.33 18.59 -6.33
C ARG A 475 -7.23 17.11 -5.98
N SER A 476 -7.01 16.24 -6.96
CA SER A 476 -6.75 14.82 -6.74
C SER A 476 -5.30 14.55 -6.34
N ALA A 477 -4.42 15.54 -6.45
CA ALA A 477 -3.08 15.45 -5.91
C ALA A 477 -3.11 15.59 -4.37
N PRO A 478 -2.18 14.93 -3.64
CA PRO A 478 -2.02 15.11 -2.20
C PRO A 478 -1.91 16.61 -1.81
N THR A 479 -2.63 17.02 -0.77
CA THR A 479 -2.78 18.44 -0.40
C THR A 479 -1.46 19.07 0.06
N GLY A 480 -1.15 20.28 -0.44
CA GLY A 480 -0.04 21.12 0.02
C GLY A 480 1.30 20.91 -0.69
N GLY A 481 1.34 20.18 -1.81
CA GLY A 481 2.53 20.06 -2.65
C GLY A 481 2.47 20.93 -3.90
N ASP A 482 3.65 21.33 -4.39
CA ASP A 482 3.79 22.02 -5.66
C ASP A 482 3.58 21.03 -6.82
N LEU A 483 3.05 21.51 -7.95
CA LEU A 483 2.69 20.69 -9.10
C LEU A 483 3.43 21.15 -10.36
N LEU A 484 3.87 20.22 -11.21
CA LEU A 484 4.19 20.52 -12.61
C LEU A 484 2.95 20.31 -13.45
N ARG A 485 2.59 21.30 -14.27
CA ARG A 485 1.66 21.11 -15.38
C ARG A 485 2.44 20.52 -16.54
N VAL A 486 1.98 19.38 -17.05
CA VAL A 486 2.67 18.64 -18.13
C VAL A 486 1.73 18.38 -19.30
N ARG A 487 2.28 18.39 -20.51
CA ARG A 487 1.62 17.91 -21.73
C ARG A 487 2.11 16.49 -22.02
N VAL A 488 1.16 15.57 -22.17
CA VAL A 488 1.44 14.16 -22.46
C VAL A 488 1.00 13.87 -23.89
N GLY A 489 1.95 13.51 -24.75
CA GLY A 489 1.69 13.04 -26.11
C GLY A 489 1.13 11.61 -26.16
N PRO A 490 0.58 11.18 -27.31
CA PRO A 490 0.00 9.84 -27.47
C PRO A 490 0.94 8.72 -27.01
N GLY A 491 0.45 7.79 -26.22
CA GLY A 491 1.19 6.66 -25.66
C GLY A 491 2.16 7.00 -24.53
N GLY A 492 2.09 8.22 -23.98
CA GLY A 492 2.96 8.70 -22.91
C GLY A 492 2.50 8.32 -21.51
N ALA A 493 1.20 8.11 -21.31
CA ALA A 493 0.58 7.81 -20.03
C ALA A 493 -0.29 6.56 -20.05
N ILE A 494 -0.35 5.89 -18.91
CA ILE A 494 -1.21 4.73 -18.68
C ILE A 494 -2.23 5.08 -17.59
N PRO A 495 -3.53 5.13 -17.88
CA PRO A 495 -4.56 5.30 -16.85
C PRO A 495 -4.52 4.15 -15.85
N THR A 496 -4.54 4.48 -14.56
CA THR A 496 -4.40 3.49 -13.49
C THR A 496 -5.65 2.63 -13.32
N GLY A 497 -6.85 3.18 -13.59
CA GLY A 497 -8.13 2.47 -13.47
C GLY A 497 -8.32 1.30 -14.44
N VAL A 498 -7.53 1.22 -15.51
CA VAL A 498 -7.54 0.11 -16.49
C VAL A 498 -6.17 -0.57 -16.61
N LEU A 499 -5.33 -0.40 -15.60
CA LEU A 499 -4.00 -0.98 -15.58
C LEU A 499 -4.08 -2.51 -15.56
N ARG A 500 -3.45 -3.17 -16.54
CA ARG A 500 -3.43 -4.64 -16.66
C ARG A 500 -2.30 -5.29 -15.85
N SER A 501 -1.45 -4.48 -15.22
CA SER A 501 -0.37 -4.93 -14.36
C SER A 501 -0.80 -4.94 -12.91
N HIS A 502 -0.33 -5.93 -12.15
CA HIS A 502 -0.50 -5.92 -10.70
C HIS A 502 0.31 -4.77 -10.08
N VAL A 503 -0.37 -3.73 -9.62
CA VAL A 503 0.25 -2.61 -8.90
C VAL A 503 0.79 -3.12 -7.56
N PRO A 504 2.10 -3.02 -7.30
CA PRO A 504 2.65 -3.29 -5.97
C PRO A 504 1.89 -2.52 -4.89
N ALA A 505 1.58 -3.17 -3.77
CA ALA A 505 0.75 -2.59 -2.70
C ALA A 505 1.21 -1.17 -2.28
N ARG A 506 2.53 -0.96 -2.24
CA ARG A 506 3.16 0.34 -1.93
C ARG A 506 2.77 1.51 -2.84
N PHE A 507 2.18 1.26 -4.00
CA PHE A 507 1.76 2.30 -4.94
C PHE A 507 0.25 2.45 -5.06
N ARG A 508 -0.55 1.59 -4.40
CA ARG A 508 -2.02 1.64 -4.52
C ARG A 508 -2.62 2.95 -4.00
N HIS A 509 -2.05 3.55 -2.96
CA HIS A 509 -2.50 4.84 -2.43
C HIS A 509 -2.24 5.99 -3.43
N VAL A 510 -1.16 5.93 -4.20
CA VAL A 510 -0.82 6.97 -5.20
C VAL A 510 -1.57 6.74 -6.52
N LEU A 511 -1.72 5.47 -6.93
CA LEU A 511 -2.25 5.09 -8.23
C LEU A 511 -3.74 4.69 -8.20
N GLY A 512 -4.38 4.64 -7.03
CA GLY A 512 -5.77 4.16 -6.89
C GLY A 512 -6.87 5.16 -7.26
N GLY A 513 -6.51 6.40 -7.63
CA GLY A 513 -7.47 7.44 -8.00
C GLY A 513 -8.08 7.23 -9.40
N PRO A 514 -9.38 7.50 -9.61
CA PRO A 514 -10.05 7.34 -10.91
C PRO A 514 -9.55 8.30 -12.01
N ASP A 515 -8.75 9.31 -11.63
CA ASP A 515 -8.18 10.33 -12.52
C ASP A 515 -6.64 10.37 -12.45
N THR A 516 -6.04 9.25 -12.03
CA THR A 516 -4.60 9.09 -11.96
C THR A 516 -4.06 8.36 -13.19
N TYR A 517 -2.94 8.87 -13.69
CA TYR A 517 -2.18 8.34 -14.80
C TYR A 517 -0.77 8.02 -14.33
N LEU A 518 -0.26 6.88 -14.78
CA LEU A 518 1.13 6.51 -14.58
C LEU A 518 1.94 7.01 -15.79
N LEU A 519 3.04 7.72 -15.50
CA LEU A 519 4.04 8.16 -16.47
C LEU A 519 5.31 7.30 -16.31
N PRO A 520 5.49 6.23 -17.11
CA PRO A 520 6.64 5.35 -16.97
C PRO A 520 7.93 6.05 -17.43
N ALA A 521 9.06 5.77 -16.77
CA ALA A 521 10.36 6.35 -17.13
C ALA A 521 10.72 6.19 -18.63
N ALA A 522 10.35 5.07 -19.22
CA ALA A 522 10.61 4.77 -20.63
C ALA A 522 9.76 5.57 -21.63
N ARG A 523 8.76 6.32 -21.15
CA ARG A 523 7.82 7.11 -21.96
C ARG A 523 7.90 8.61 -21.70
N LEU A 524 8.81 9.04 -20.83
CA LEU A 524 8.98 10.45 -20.50
C LEU A 524 9.42 11.30 -21.70
N ASP A 525 9.93 10.66 -22.76
CA ASP A 525 10.22 11.30 -24.05
C ASP A 525 8.97 11.89 -24.70
N ARG A 526 7.78 11.43 -24.31
CA ARG A 526 6.47 11.91 -24.75
C ARG A 526 5.81 12.89 -23.78
N VAL A 527 6.49 13.26 -22.70
CA VAL A 527 5.96 14.19 -21.70
C VAL A 527 6.79 15.47 -21.72
N ARG A 528 6.11 16.61 -21.80
CA ARG A 528 6.72 17.95 -21.80
C ARG A 528 6.23 18.75 -20.62
N VAL A 529 7.12 19.46 -19.96
CA VAL A 529 6.74 20.40 -18.89
C VAL A 529 6.13 21.64 -19.54
N LEU A 530 5.05 22.17 -18.99
CA LEU A 530 4.43 23.42 -19.46
C LEU A 530 4.69 24.56 -18.48
N GLY A 531 4.74 24.23 -17.20
CA GLY A 531 4.99 25.18 -16.12
C GLY A 531 4.91 24.54 -14.75
N ALA A 532 5.15 25.37 -13.74
CA ALA A 532 5.05 24.99 -12.33
C ALA A 532 3.96 25.77 -11.62
N LEU A 533 3.25 25.09 -10.73
CA LEU A 533 2.22 25.64 -9.87
C LEU A 533 2.67 25.46 -8.42
N ARG A 534 2.75 26.56 -7.68
CA ARG A 534 3.00 26.53 -6.24
C ARG A 534 1.70 26.47 -5.48
N SER A 535 1.63 25.59 -4.47
CA SER A 535 0.49 25.53 -3.57
C SER A 535 0.55 26.65 -2.54
N GLU A 536 -0.47 27.51 -2.53
CA GLU A 536 -0.63 28.57 -1.51
C GLU A 536 -1.47 28.10 -0.31
N GLY A 537 -1.92 26.84 -0.31
CA GLY A 537 -2.83 26.28 0.69
C GLY A 537 -4.30 26.40 0.29
N PHE A 538 -5.18 25.69 1.02
CA PHE A 538 -6.64 25.68 0.79
C PHE A 538 -7.09 25.41 -0.67
N GLY A 539 -6.31 24.62 -1.42
CA GLY A 539 -6.59 24.30 -2.82
C GLY A 539 -6.31 25.44 -3.82
N ARG A 540 -5.65 26.52 -3.39
CA ARG A 540 -5.19 27.60 -4.28
C ARG A 540 -3.82 27.28 -4.86
N LEU A 541 -3.69 27.48 -6.17
CA LEU A 541 -2.47 27.23 -6.94
C LEU A 541 -2.08 28.51 -7.67
N ARG A 542 -0.82 28.91 -7.51
CA ARG A 542 -0.25 30.05 -8.22
C ARG A 542 0.77 29.57 -9.25
N SER A 543 0.63 30.02 -10.49
CA SER A 543 1.65 29.79 -11.51
C SER A 543 2.95 30.51 -11.12
N THR A 544 4.05 29.77 -11.07
CA THR A 544 5.37 30.30 -10.67
C THR A 544 6.39 30.31 -11.80
N VAL A 545 6.21 29.46 -12.80
CA VAL A 545 7.09 29.35 -13.96
C VAL A 545 6.22 29.11 -15.19
N GLU A 546 6.21 30.04 -16.13
CA GLU A 546 5.62 29.83 -17.45
C GLU A 546 6.71 29.44 -18.45
N THR A 547 6.42 28.38 -19.22
CA THR A 547 7.16 27.91 -20.40
C THR A 547 8.59 27.41 -20.20
N THR A 548 8.70 26.08 -20.18
CA THR A 548 9.87 25.35 -20.67
C THR A 548 9.37 24.04 -21.29
N ASP A 549 9.26 23.96 -22.63
CA ASP A 549 8.86 22.75 -23.39
C ASP A 549 9.95 21.66 -23.34
N GLU A 550 10.48 21.43 -22.15
CA GLU A 550 11.54 20.50 -21.83
C GLU A 550 10.92 19.11 -21.55
N PRO A 551 11.61 18.01 -21.93
CA PRO A 551 11.17 16.68 -21.56
C PRO A 551 11.17 16.52 -20.04
N LEU A 552 10.12 15.89 -19.52
CA LEU A 552 10.04 15.54 -18.10
C LEU A 552 11.15 14.53 -17.77
N ARG A 553 11.83 14.73 -16.63
CA ARG A 553 12.95 13.89 -16.20
C ARG A 553 12.70 13.39 -14.78
N ILE A 554 13.16 12.18 -14.50
CA ILE A 554 13.21 11.63 -13.13
C ILE A 554 14.63 11.76 -12.61
N ARG A 555 14.77 12.24 -11.39
CA ARG A 555 16.02 12.30 -10.67
C ARG A 555 15.90 11.50 -9.37
N PRO A 556 16.54 10.32 -9.27
CA PRO A 556 16.71 9.63 -8.00
C PRO A 556 17.53 10.48 -7.03
N ALA A 557 16.84 11.27 -6.21
CA ALA A 557 17.46 12.09 -5.20
C ALA A 557 17.98 11.19 -4.05
N PRO A 558 19.10 11.55 -3.40
CA PRO A 558 19.57 10.89 -2.19
C PRO A 558 18.58 11.14 -1.05
N THR A 559 17.51 10.36 -1.02
CA THR A 559 16.57 10.30 0.10
C THR A 559 17.01 9.20 1.06
N SER A 560 16.41 9.19 2.26
CA SER A 560 16.53 8.07 3.20
C SER A 560 16.18 6.71 2.57
N ARG A 561 15.37 6.69 1.50
CA ARG A 561 14.92 5.47 0.80
C ARG A 561 15.84 5.04 -0.36
N SER A 562 16.70 5.93 -0.85
CA SER A 562 17.65 5.63 -1.93
C SER A 562 19.00 5.18 -1.39
N VAL A 563 19.71 4.31 -2.11
CA VAL A 563 21.10 3.96 -1.82
C VAL A 563 21.99 4.50 -2.93
N ALA A 564 22.99 5.31 -2.58
CA ALA A 564 23.95 5.88 -3.53
C ALA A 564 23.35 6.71 -4.69
N GLY A 565 22.12 7.23 -4.57
CA GLY A 565 21.43 7.93 -5.67
C GLY A 565 20.95 6.99 -6.78
N LEU A 566 20.71 5.74 -6.44
CA LEU A 566 20.05 4.75 -7.30
C LEU A 566 18.54 4.79 -7.08
N PRO A 567 17.72 4.41 -8.09
CA PRO A 567 16.29 4.18 -7.89
C PRO A 567 16.04 3.07 -6.86
N GLN A 568 14.80 2.92 -6.43
CA GLN A 568 14.38 1.82 -5.56
C GLN A 568 14.24 0.50 -6.33
N ASP A 569 13.79 0.59 -7.58
CA ASP A 569 13.77 -0.52 -8.53
C ASP A 569 15.21 -0.79 -9.00
N VAL A 570 15.93 -1.62 -8.26
CA VAL A 570 17.31 -2.05 -8.56
C VAL A 570 17.40 -3.57 -8.59
N ARG A 571 18.42 -4.10 -9.27
CA ARG A 571 18.74 -5.53 -9.19
C ARG A 571 19.50 -5.79 -7.90
N ARG A 572 19.01 -6.75 -7.12
CA ARG A 572 19.59 -7.08 -5.81
C ARG A 572 20.44 -8.33 -5.89
N TRP A 573 21.52 -8.34 -5.11
CA TRP A 573 22.42 -9.46 -4.95
C TRP A 573 22.57 -9.83 -3.45
N PRO A 574 22.73 -11.12 -3.12
CA PRO A 574 22.49 -12.29 -3.99
C PRO A 574 21.01 -12.43 -4.33
N GLY A 575 20.69 -13.04 -5.47
CA GLY A 575 19.31 -13.35 -5.82
C GLY A 575 18.66 -14.41 -4.92
N PHE A 576 19.47 -15.27 -4.30
CA PHE A 576 19.01 -16.33 -3.39
C PHE A 576 20.09 -16.70 -2.35
N GLY A 577 19.64 -17.16 -1.18
CA GLY A 577 20.48 -17.70 -0.12
C GLY A 577 21.45 -16.68 0.48
N THR A 578 22.60 -17.16 0.95
CA THR A 578 23.69 -16.30 1.46
C THR A 578 24.94 -16.56 0.63
N ARG A 579 25.61 -15.51 0.18
CA ARG A 579 26.87 -15.61 -0.57
C ARG A 579 28.00 -14.86 0.12
N GLN A 580 29.22 -15.25 -0.22
CA GLN A 580 30.42 -14.57 0.24
C GLN A 580 30.75 -13.39 -0.66
N ALA A 581 31.18 -12.29 -0.05
CA ALA A 581 31.73 -11.13 -0.72
C ALA A 581 32.89 -10.56 0.11
N TYR A 582 33.53 -9.53 -0.41
CA TYR A 582 34.65 -8.86 0.24
C TYR A 582 34.40 -7.37 0.36
N ALA A 583 34.63 -6.82 1.55
CA ALA A 583 34.62 -5.38 1.79
C ALA A 583 36.06 -4.86 1.93
N LEU A 584 36.36 -3.72 1.32
CA LEU A 584 37.67 -3.07 1.43
C LEU A 584 37.52 -1.77 2.22
N LEU A 585 38.14 -1.71 3.40
CA LEU A 585 38.08 -0.57 4.31
C LEU A 585 39.47 0.04 4.50
N PRO A 586 39.57 1.36 4.81
CA PRO A 586 40.82 1.91 5.33
C PRO A 586 41.16 1.32 6.72
N THR A 587 42.45 1.12 7.00
CA THR A 587 42.91 0.72 8.35
C THR A 587 42.70 1.80 9.40
N ARG A 588 42.73 3.08 8.99
CA ARG A 588 42.51 4.25 9.85
C ARG A 588 41.22 4.95 9.44
N SER A 589 40.19 4.89 10.27
CA SER A 589 38.89 5.55 10.07
C SER A 589 38.13 5.64 11.38
N ARG A 590 37.20 6.60 11.49
CA ARG A 590 36.26 6.71 12.62
C ARG A 590 35.04 5.79 12.46
N GLY A 591 35.20 4.64 11.80
CA GLY A 591 34.13 3.67 11.52
C GLY A 591 33.76 3.53 10.04
N LEU A 592 32.61 2.88 9.80
CA LEU A 592 32.07 2.59 8.48
C LEU A 592 31.53 3.84 7.76
N PRO A 593 31.50 3.86 6.42
CA PRO A 593 30.88 4.95 5.66
C PRO A 593 29.39 5.09 5.98
N ARG A 594 28.91 6.32 6.23
CA ARG A 594 27.52 6.61 6.65
C ARG A 594 26.45 6.31 5.58
N GLY A 595 26.81 6.29 4.30
CA GLY A 595 25.85 6.09 3.20
C GLY A 595 25.84 4.66 2.66
N TRP A 596 26.97 4.21 2.14
CA TRP A 596 27.11 2.91 1.49
C TRP A 596 28.58 2.49 1.40
N LEU A 597 28.79 1.20 1.15
CA LEU A 597 30.10 0.56 1.04
C LEU A 597 30.16 -0.31 -0.23
N PRO A 598 31.23 -0.22 -1.03
CA PRO A 598 31.42 -1.16 -2.14
C PRO A 598 31.78 -2.55 -1.61
N LEU A 599 31.14 -3.58 -2.17
CA LEU A 599 31.56 -4.97 -1.98
C LEU A 599 32.09 -5.53 -3.29
N TYR A 600 32.94 -6.56 -3.19
CA TYR A 600 33.55 -7.25 -4.31
C TYR A 600 33.23 -8.74 -4.23
N GLN A 601 32.83 -9.34 -5.35
CA GLN A 601 32.56 -10.79 -5.39
C GLN A 601 33.84 -11.62 -5.33
N GLN A 602 34.92 -11.09 -5.92
CA GLN A 602 36.25 -11.69 -5.87
C GLN A 602 37.13 -10.92 -4.90
N ARG A 603 38.13 -11.62 -4.33
CA ARG A 603 39.08 -11.03 -3.40
C ARG A 603 39.93 -9.97 -4.15
N PRO A 604 39.85 -8.67 -3.78
CA PRO A 604 40.68 -7.63 -4.38
C PRO A 604 42.16 -7.84 -4.10
N VAL A 605 43.04 -7.25 -4.92
CA VAL A 605 44.50 -7.25 -4.68
C VAL A 605 44.85 -6.45 -3.41
N ALA A 606 45.86 -6.89 -2.67
CA ALA A 606 46.31 -6.24 -1.45
C ALA A 606 46.81 -4.81 -1.73
N ARG A 607 46.36 -3.85 -0.92
CA ARG A 607 46.76 -2.44 -1.03
C ARG A 607 47.18 -1.92 0.35
N PRO A 608 48.37 -1.30 0.50
CA PRO A 608 48.82 -0.75 1.77
C PRO A 608 47.76 0.16 2.42
N GLY A 609 47.66 0.11 3.75
CA GLY A 609 46.69 0.91 4.51
C GLY A 609 45.22 0.47 4.36
N ARG A 610 44.96 -0.73 3.84
CA ARG A 610 43.61 -1.30 3.73
C ARG A 610 43.43 -2.55 4.61
N LEU A 611 42.19 -2.71 5.06
CA LEU A 611 41.64 -3.92 5.66
C LEU A 611 40.72 -4.57 4.63
N LEU A 612 40.83 -5.88 4.49
CA LEU A 612 39.90 -6.69 3.72
C LEU A 612 39.04 -7.50 4.69
N LEU A 613 37.73 -7.43 4.53
CA LEU A 613 36.80 -8.25 5.29
C LEU A 613 36.15 -9.25 4.35
N GLU A 614 36.18 -10.52 4.73
CA GLU A 614 35.38 -11.57 4.10
C GLU A 614 34.02 -11.61 4.80
N VAL A 615 32.97 -11.33 4.05
CA VAL A 615 31.62 -11.12 4.59
C VAL A 615 30.60 -12.07 3.97
N ARG A 616 29.59 -12.45 4.75
CA ARG A 616 28.41 -13.18 4.30
C ARG A 616 27.27 -12.21 4.07
N VAL A 617 26.73 -12.22 2.86
CA VAL A 617 25.67 -11.34 2.39
C VAL A 617 24.40 -12.17 2.17
N PRO A 618 23.33 -11.95 2.95
CA PRO A 618 22.03 -12.58 2.72
C PRO A 618 21.36 -12.06 1.44
N ALA A 619 20.42 -12.84 0.91
CA ALA A 619 19.67 -12.51 -0.29
C ALA A 619 19.04 -11.11 -0.22
N GLY A 620 19.11 -10.39 -1.33
CA GLY A 620 18.44 -9.10 -1.48
C GLY A 620 19.10 -7.90 -0.80
N ARG A 621 20.24 -8.06 -0.11
CA ARG A 621 20.80 -7.00 0.77
C ARG A 621 21.76 -6.02 0.10
N THR A 622 22.28 -6.36 -1.06
CA THR A 622 23.17 -5.47 -1.83
C THR A 622 22.58 -5.16 -3.19
N VAL A 623 23.00 -4.05 -3.78
CA VAL A 623 22.65 -3.70 -5.16
C VAL A 623 23.73 -4.24 -6.09
N ASP A 624 23.29 -4.95 -7.12
CA ASP A 624 24.13 -5.36 -8.24
C ASP A 624 24.21 -4.21 -9.24
N VAL A 625 25.38 -3.58 -9.33
CA VAL A 625 25.55 -2.36 -10.12
C VAL A 625 25.49 -2.67 -11.61
N ASP A 626 26.09 -3.77 -12.06
CA ASP A 626 26.13 -4.13 -13.47
C ASP A 626 24.75 -4.55 -13.97
N ALA A 627 24.05 -5.40 -13.20
CA ALA A 627 22.68 -5.80 -13.55
C ALA A 627 21.70 -4.62 -13.47
N THR A 628 21.91 -3.69 -12.53
CA THR A 628 21.10 -2.46 -12.45
C THR A 628 21.41 -1.51 -13.61
N HIS A 629 22.67 -1.35 -13.98
CA HIS A 629 23.09 -0.53 -15.11
C HIS A 629 22.47 -1.05 -16.41
N ALA A 630 22.56 -2.36 -16.67
CA ALA A 630 21.93 -2.99 -17.83
C ALA A 630 20.42 -2.67 -17.90
N MET A 631 19.73 -2.75 -16.76
CA MET A 631 18.29 -2.48 -16.66
C MET A 631 17.91 -1.01 -16.94
N VAL A 632 18.70 -0.03 -16.51
CA VAL A 632 18.32 1.40 -16.61
C VAL A 632 19.03 2.16 -17.73
N SER A 633 20.04 1.56 -18.38
CA SER A 633 20.81 2.19 -19.46
C SER A 633 19.95 2.73 -20.62
N GLY A 634 18.81 2.09 -20.90
CA GLY A 634 17.84 2.54 -21.90
C GLY A 634 16.98 3.75 -21.48
N LEU A 635 16.94 4.10 -20.20
CA LEU A 635 16.06 5.12 -19.62
C LEU A 635 16.74 6.49 -19.60
N ARG A 636 16.95 7.10 -20.77
CA ARG A 636 17.75 8.33 -20.95
C ARG A 636 17.29 9.55 -20.13
N LEU A 637 16.01 9.58 -19.73
CA LEU A 637 15.43 10.66 -18.94
C LEU A 637 15.44 10.38 -17.43
N VAL A 638 16.09 9.30 -16.99
CA VAL A 638 16.36 8.98 -15.58
C VAL A 638 17.80 9.36 -15.24
N ARG A 639 17.98 10.43 -14.47
CA ARG A 639 19.29 10.95 -14.05
C ARG A 639 19.81 10.22 -12.80
N THR A 640 20.20 8.95 -12.96
CA THR A 640 20.74 8.12 -11.88
C THR A 640 22.27 8.12 -11.82
N ARG A 641 22.85 7.74 -10.67
CA ARG A 641 24.30 7.57 -10.48
C ARG A 641 24.85 6.21 -10.91
N VAL A 642 24.02 5.27 -11.38
CA VAL A 642 24.46 3.90 -11.69
C VAL A 642 25.60 3.85 -12.70
N GLU A 643 25.54 4.69 -13.74
CA GLU A 643 26.53 4.73 -14.81
C GLU A 643 27.90 5.19 -14.29
N ARG A 644 27.91 6.13 -13.35
CA ARG A 644 29.14 6.57 -12.68
C ARG A 644 29.72 5.45 -11.81
N LEU A 645 28.89 4.65 -11.13
CA LEU A 645 29.33 3.52 -10.31
C LEU A 645 29.89 2.38 -11.17
N HIS A 646 29.21 2.07 -12.28
CA HIS A 646 29.64 1.07 -13.25
C HIS A 646 31.00 1.45 -13.87
N ARG A 647 31.15 2.69 -14.36
CA ARG A 647 32.45 3.19 -14.87
C ARG A 647 33.55 3.24 -13.82
N ALA A 648 33.21 3.42 -12.54
CA ALA A 648 34.16 3.36 -11.43
C ALA A 648 34.56 1.91 -11.05
N GLY A 649 34.01 0.90 -11.71
CA GLY A 649 34.28 -0.51 -11.44
C GLY A 649 33.77 -0.96 -10.08
N VAL A 650 32.69 -0.38 -9.57
CA VAL A 650 32.04 -0.80 -8.32
C VAL A 650 31.01 -1.88 -8.65
N PRO A 651 31.24 -3.17 -8.32
CA PRO A 651 30.34 -4.23 -8.75
C PRO A 651 29.10 -4.36 -7.86
N LEU A 652 29.26 -4.16 -6.54
CA LEU A 652 28.17 -4.26 -5.58
C LEU A 652 28.16 -3.05 -4.65
N VAL A 653 26.96 -2.57 -4.31
CA VAL A 653 26.74 -1.50 -3.34
C VAL A 653 25.95 -2.03 -2.15
N LEU A 654 26.56 -2.00 -0.98
CA LEU A 654 25.92 -2.27 0.31
C LEU A 654 25.50 -0.95 0.95
N GLY A 655 24.19 -0.72 1.11
CA GLY A 655 23.70 0.43 1.86
C GLY A 655 24.01 0.30 3.36
N SER A 656 24.26 1.42 4.04
CA SER A 656 24.56 1.45 5.49
C SER A 656 23.54 0.73 6.35
N ARG A 657 22.29 0.82 5.92
CA ARG A 657 21.10 0.17 6.46
C ARG A 657 21.13 -1.36 6.52
N SER A 658 22.01 -1.99 5.76
CA SER A 658 22.18 -3.45 5.74
C SER A 658 23.40 -3.91 6.53
N TYR A 659 24.22 -3.02 7.10
CA TYR A 659 25.49 -3.37 7.73
C TYR A 659 25.35 -4.45 8.81
N ASP A 660 24.36 -4.36 9.70
CA ASP A 660 24.17 -5.35 10.78
C ASP A 660 23.69 -6.70 10.32
N ARG A 661 23.10 -6.76 9.13
CA ARG A 661 22.66 -8.00 8.50
C ARG A 661 23.83 -8.68 7.75
N ILE A 662 24.98 -8.02 7.63
CA ILE A 662 26.18 -8.57 7.02
C ILE A 662 27.09 -9.13 8.10
N VAL A 663 27.40 -10.42 8.00
CA VAL A 663 28.27 -11.10 8.98
C VAL A 663 29.69 -11.13 8.44
N VAL A 664 30.62 -10.50 9.15
CA VAL A 664 32.07 -10.65 8.91
C VAL A 664 32.48 -12.03 9.39
N GLN A 665 33.12 -12.80 8.52
CA GLN A 665 33.68 -14.13 8.85
C GLN A 665 35.15 -14.05 9.18
N ARG A 666 35.89 -13.24 8.42
CA ARG A 666 37.35 -13.12 8.53
C ARG A 666 37.77 -11.71 8.18
N ALA A 667 38.88 -11.25 8.76
CA ALA A 667 39.54 -10.02 8.36
C ALA A 667 40.99 -10.28 7.98
N TYR A 668 41.50 -9.43 7.10
CA TYR A 668 42.87 -9.45 6.63
C TYR A 668 43.44 -8.03 6.60
N ARG A 669 44.73 -7.90 6.86
CA ARG A 669 45.49 -6.65 6.74
C ARG A 669 46.46 -6.78 5.57
N ALA A 670 46.65 -5.69 4.82
CA ALA A 670 47.65 -5.67 3.77
C ALA A 670 49.06 -5.54 4.38
N GLN A 671 49.94 -6.50 4.11
CA GLN A 671 51.33 -6.52 4.57
C GLN A 671 52.22 -7.18 3.51
N ALA A 672 53.39 -6.60 3.23
CA ALA A 672 54.37 -7.11 2.26
C ALA A 672 53.78 -7.47 0.87
N GLY A 673 52.81 -6.69 0.38
CA GLY A 673 52.16 -6.92 -0.91
C GLY A 673 51.08 -8.03 -0.94
N GLY A 674 50.77 -8.64 0.21
CA GLY A 674 49.76 -9.70 0.35
C GLY A 674 48.70 -9.42 1.42
N TRP A 675 47.67 -10.27 1.47
CA TRP A 675 46.66 -10.26 2.54
C TRP A 675 47.07 -11.21 3.66
N GLN A 676 47.37 -10.67 4.84
CA GLN A 676 47.66 -11.46 6.03
C GLN A 676 46.42 -11.53 6.92
N ARG A 677 46.01 -12.73 7.34
CA ARG A 677 44.81 -12.94 8.15
C ARG A 677 45.01 -12.39 9.57
N ILE A 678 43.97 -11.76 10.11
CA ILE A 678 43.87 -11.35 11.51
C ILE A 678 43.16 -12.49 12.27
N THR A 679 43.82 -13.08 13.26
CA THR A 679 43.34 -14.28 13.98
C THR A 679 42.29 -13.98 15.05
N GLU A 680 42.26 -12.77 15.59
CA GLU A 680 41.43 -12.37 16.73
C GLU A 680 40.00 -11.92 16.35
N VAL A 681 39.60 -12.06 15.09
CA VAL A 681 38.28 -11.59 14.63
C VAL A 681 37.21 -12.63 14.88
N ALA A 682 36.38 -12.40 15.91
CA ALA A 682 35.17 -13.16 16.12
C ALA A 682 34.15 -12.88 14.98
N PRO A 683 33.52 -13.91 14.41
CA PRO A 683 32.45 -13.71 13.44
C PRO A 683 31.30 -12.90 14.05
N GLY A 684 30.81 -11.89 13.32
CA GLY A 684 29.76 -11.03 13.86
C GLY A 684 29.31 -9.95 12.87
N PRO A 685 28.32 -9.12 13.26
CA PRO A 685 27.82 -8.02 12.43
C PRO A 685 28.93 -7.07 12.00
N LEU A 686 28.83 -6.54 10.78
CA LEU A 686 29.85 -5.69 10.17
C LEU A 686 30.27 -4.49 11.05
N PRO A 687 29.37 -3.72 11.69
CA PRO A 687 29.78 -2.60 12.55
C PRO A 687 30.59 -3.06 13.77
N SER A 688 30.14 -4.11 14.46
CA SER A 688 30.80 -4.65 15.66
C SER A 688 32.16 -5.24 15.35
N ALA A 689 32.28 -6.00 14.26
CA ALA A 689 33.54 -6.61 13.85
C ALA A 689 34.57 -5.55 13.40
N VAL A 690 34.12 -4.44 12.81
CA VAL A 690 35.00 -3.36 12.33
C VAL A 690 35.51 -2.47 13.46
N ALA A 691 34.70 -2.24 14.49
CA ALA A 691 35.05 -1.34 15.60
C ALA A 691 36.35 -1.73 16.30
N GLY A 692 36.65 -3.03 16.43
CA GLY A 692 37.91 -3.54 16.99
C GLY A 692 39.09 -3.57 16.02
N LEU A 693 38.87 -3.32 14.72
CA LEU A 693 39.88 -3.50 13.66
C LEU A 693 40.45 -2.19 13.11
N GLN A 694 39.67 -1.11 13.15
CA GLN A 694 40.10 0.21 12.68
C GLN A 694 40.69 1.02 13.82
N SER A 695 41.86 1.63 13.59
CA SER A 695 42.43 2.59 14.53
C SER A 695 41.84 3.97 14.27
N ALA A 696 41.63 4.75 15.34
CA ALA A 696 41.25 6.16 15.21
C ALA A 696 42.31 6.93 14.42
N VAL A 697 41.87 7.86 13.56
CA VAL A 697 42.77 8.81 12.92
C VAL A 697 43.26 9.75 14.04
N PRO A 698 44.59 9.87 14.29
CA PRO A 698 45.08 10.85 15.26
C PRO A 698 44.59 12.23 14.82
N ASP A 699 43.98 12.97 15.75
CA ASP A 699 43.57 14.34 15.47
C ASP A 699 44.80 15.10 14.96
N ARG A 700 44.64 15.71 13.80
CA ARG A 700 45.66 16.60 13.24
C ARG A 700 45.86 17.66 14.31
N ALA A 701 47.02 17.65 14.96
CA ALA A 701 47.38 18.61 16.00
C ALA A 701 46.95 19.99 15.52
N ALA A 702 46.13 20.65 16.35
CA ALA A 702 45.74 22.03 16.15
C ALA A 702 47.01 22.81 15.77
N GLY A 703 47.00 23.34 14.55
CA GLY A 703 48.14 24.05 13.98
C GLY A 703 48.64 25.08 14.97
N ALA A 704 49.96 25.07 15.13
CA ALA A 704 50.73 26.05 15.87
C ALA A 704 50.16 27.46 15.67
N ARG A 705 49.88 28.14 16.78
CA ARG A 705 49.86 29.60 16.79
C ARG A 705 51.21 30.05 16.22
N PRO A 706 51.26 30.93 15.20
CA PRO A 706 52.49 31.64 14.92
C PRO A 706 52.82 32.47 16.16
N SER A 707 53.95 32.18 16.78
CA SER A 707 54.56 33.04 17.78
C SER A 707 54.73 34.42 17.16
N ALA A 708 54.08 35.42 17.75
CA ALA A 708 54.42 36.80 17.49
C ALA A 708 55.82 37.03 18.07
N GLU A 709 56.80 37.29 17.21
CA GLU A 709 58.03 37.95 17.63
C GLU A 709 57.73 39.41 17.97
N PRO A 710 58.41 39.98 18.97
CA PRO A 710 58.26 41.37 19.35
C PRO A 710 59.16 42.25 18.48
N THR A 711 58.58 43.17 17.70
CA THR A 711 59.00 44.59 17.59
C THR A 711 58.07 45.35 16.65
#